data_AF-A0A7D4TE27-F1
#
_entry.id   AF-A0A7D4TE27-F1
#
_cell.length_a   1.000
_cell.length_b   1.000
_cell.length_c   1.000
_cell.angle_alpha   90.00
_cell.angle_beta   90.00
_cell.angle_gamma   90.00
#
_symmetry.space_group_name_H-M   'P 1'
#
loop_
_entity.id
_entity.type
_entity.pdbx_description
1 polymer ?
#
loop_
_entity_poly.entity_id
_entity_poly.type
_entity_poly.pdbx_seq_one_letter_code
_entity_poly.pdbx_strand_id
1 'polypeptide(L)'
;MAEFTIQNIWLICDSHTPESLWQNIERYCEQKGWHFQGVIQFRDLHVASLNTSDLYLLSLADRNLKIFLEEVEEIHVGMLPHPQAPFAKKRFKIADNLEKALQDVDGCETPRIVDNLYCNNQLVLSSVLAGDREAMQPALKIQKHFLARLIFIWHLMLHMIRGRLFEVNFTTGKESQLQTAALGLCVVYNPSDNAFSHRVIANSDIDEPSMHAVVISPRSISEILHFVITRLLPVSKRDMPLNNYLGHIKTQTLDIVFQKPVSIRLDSEEAESEKLQCVVKTTQIGLLHQGLPSSRSTETKESFRVKSLPKGKLVSSLIARPLPWIYHTDPEEVKETFIGLKESAKFTQTYVVLMALSSLLATVGLFANSAPVIIGAMILAPLMAPIISLSMGVLRQEVDLITTSSKTLIFGILLTLFGATLFTWVMPLQSLNSEIGARLSPTLLDLAVAIISGIAGAYASARSEVAKSLAGVAIAVALVPPLVISGIGIGWWDWHVFSGAMLLFITNLFGIVLAAAATFLLLGFSPFHLAKRGLVLSLMVVALVSLPLSWAFYSMVQEQRMVSQLEGVVLVQQQTKVEIRSVHIRRGDPLKINAVLVADHNLQTEDIDRIKNEMQRRLNREIQLEATLSLLR
;
A
#
# COMPACT_ATOMS: atom_id res chain seq x y z
N MET A 1 18.96 37.71 -34.51
CA MET A 1 17.63 37.20 -34.91
C MET A 1 16.81 38.43 -35.22
N ALA A 2 16.38 38.59 -36.47
CA ALA A 2 15.64 39.78 -36.90
C ALA A 2 14.30 39.86 -36.17
N GLU A 3 13.89 41.05 -35.76
CA GLU A 3 12.53 41.32 -35.25
C GLU A 3 11.54 40.93 -36.36
N PHE A 4 10.72 39.90 -36.11
CA PHE A 4 9.66 39.51 -37.02
C PHE A 4 8.58 40.59 -36.99
N THR A 5 8.51 41.42 -38.03
CA THR A 5 7.49 42.46 -38.17
C THR A 5 6.32 41.88 -38.94
N ILE A 6 5.20 41.65 -38.24
CA ILE A 6 3.95 41.14 -38.82
C ILE A 6 3.42 42.18 -39.81
N GLN A 7 3.52 41.92 -41.11
CA GLN A 7 3.03 42.86 -42.15
C GLN A 7 1.69 42.45 -42.76
N ASN A 8 1.44 41.16 -42.96
CA ASN A 8 0.19 40.65 -43.56
C ASN A 8 -0.39 39.49 -42.76
N ILE A 9 -1.70 39.51 -42.54
CA ILE A 9 -2.43 38.47 -41.81
C ILE A 9 -3.51 37.85 -42.68
N TRP A 10 -3.53 36.52 -42.75
CA TRP A 10 -4.56 35.74 -43.42
C TRP A 10 -5.27 34.83 -42.42
N LEU A 11 -6.57 34.62 -42.60
CA LEU A 11 -7.33 33.62 -41.85
C LEU A 11 -7.53 32.38 -42.72
N ILE A 12 -7.12 31.21 -42.24
CA ILE A 12 -7.46 29.92 -42.85
C ILE A 12 -8.55 29.27 -42.02
N CYS A 13 -9.71 29.03 -42.65
CA CYS A 13 -10.89 28.48 -42.01
C CYS A 13 -11.44 27.28 -42.78
N ASP A 14 -12.26 26.48 -42.11
CA ASP A 14 -13.02 25.40 -42.76
C ASP A 14 -14.54 25.64 -42.64
N SER A 15 -15.32 24.71 -43.21
CA SER A 15 -16.79 24.81 -43.26
C SER A 15 -17.48 24.81 -41.90
N HIS A 16 -16.77 24.51 -40.81
CA HIS A 16 -17.31 24.49 -39.44
C HIS A 16 -16.84 25.66 -38.59
N THR A 17 -16.02 26.57 -39.16
CA THR A 17 -15.61 27.80 -38.50
C THR A 17 -16.80 28.76 -38.37
N PRO A 18 -17.02 29.40 -37.20
CA PRO A 18 -18.13 30.34 -37.02
C PRO A 18 -18.04 31.53 -37.99
N GLU A 19 -19.15 31.87 -38.66
CA GLU A 19 -19.19 32.98 -39.62
C GLU A 19 -18.85 34.35 -38.99
N SER A 20 -19.08 34.53 -37.68
CA SER A 20 -18.72 35.76 -36.98
C SER A 20 -17.22 35.92 -36.70
N LEU A 21 -16.41 34.89 -36.96
CA LEU A 21 -15.00 34.86 -36.56
C LEU A 21 -14.16 35.86 -37.37
N TRP A 22 -14.38 35.97 -38.68
CA TRP A 22 -13.60 36.89 -39.53
C TRP A 22 -13.86 38.36 -39.21
N GLN A 23 -15.12 38.76 -38.94
CA GLN A 23 -15.46 40.13 -38.55
C GLN A 23 -14.80 40.55 -37.23
N ASN A 24 -14.67 39.61 -36.28
CA ASN A 24 -14.03 39.87 -35.01
C ASN A 24 -12.51 40.00 -35.15
N ILE A 25 -11.89 39.20 -36.03
CA ILE A 25 -10.46 39.28 -36.33
C ILE A 25 -10.12 40.58 -37.05
N GLU A 26 -10.93 40.97 -38.04
CA GLU A 26 -10.75 42.23 -38.78
C GLU A 26 -10.77 43.43 -37.81
N ARG A 27 -11.76 43.50 -36.92
CA ARG A 27 -11.82 44.52 -35.86
C ARG A 27 -10.61 44.51 -34.93
N TYR A 28 -10.10 43.34 -34.56
CA TYR A 28 -8.92 43.22 -33.71
C TYR A 28 -7.65 43.71 -34.44
N CYS A 29 -7.50 43.35 -35.71
CA CYS A 29 -6.41 43.81 -36.58
C CYS A 29 -6.42 45.34 -36.74
N GLU A 30 -7.59 45.95 -36.96
CA GLU A 30 -7.73 47.42 -37.05
C GLU A 30 -7.28 48.13 -35.77
N GLN A 31 -7.62 47.60 -34.60
CA GLN A 31 -7.21 48.16 -33.31
C GLN A 31 -5.70 48.10 -33.07
N LYS A 32 -5.04 47.09 -33.64
CA LYS A 32 -3.60 46.83 -33.47
C LYS A 32 -2.73 47.39 -34.60
N GLY A 33 -3.35 47.87 -35.68
CA GLY A 33 -2.65 48.35 -36.88
C GLY A 33 -2.09 47.22 -37.76
N TRP A 34 -2.66 46.01 -37.68
CA TRP A 34 -2.28 44.89 -38.54
C TRP A 34 -3.04 44.92 -39.87
N HIS A 35 -2.38 44.59 -40.99
CA HIS A 35 -3.05 44.50 -42.29
C HIS A 35 -3.65 43.11 -42.51
N PHE A 36 -4.96 43.01 -42.32
CA PHE A 36 -5.73 41.81 -42.63
C PHE A 36 -6.00 41.73 -44.14
N GLN A 37 -5.49 40.70 -44.81
CA GLN A 37 -5.57 40.53 -46.26
C GLN A 37 -6.82 39.79 -46.71
N GLY A 38 -7.33 38.85 -45.90
CA GLY A 38 -8.54 38.12 -46.21
C GLY A 38 -8.63 36.73 -45.58
N VAL A 39 -9.60 35.97 -46.08
CA VAL A 39 -9.96 34.63 -45.61
C VAL A 39 -9.73 33.60 -46.72
N ILE A 40 -9.05 32.51 -46.41
CA ILE A 40 -8.80 31.38 -47.29
C ILE A 40 -9.57 30.17 -46.77
N GLN A 41 -10.45 29.61 -47.60
CA GLN A 41 -11.13 28.35 -47.28
C GLN A 41 -10.15 27.19 -47.43
N PHE A 42 -10.07 26.31 -46.43
CA PHE A 42 -9.14 25.18 -46.42
C PHE A 42 -9.31 24.24 -47.63
N ARG A 43 -10.53 24.13 -48.17
CA ARG A 43 -10.81 23.30 -49.37
C ARG A 43 -10.16 23.84 -50.64
N ASP A 44 -9.96 25.15 -50.69
CA ASP A 44 -9.42 25.86 -51.86
C ASP A 44 -7.96 26.27 -51.63
N LEU A 45 -7.37 25.83 -50.52
CA LEU A 45 -6.01 26.16 -50.12
C LEU A 45 -5.00 25.37 -50.96
N HIS A 46 -4.10 26.07 -51.62
CA HIS A 46 -2.88 25.50 -52.19
C HIS A 46 -1.70 25.85 -51.30
N VAL A 47 -1.16 24.87 -50.57
CA VAL A 47 -0.08 25.09 -49.60
C VAL A 47 1.17 25.72 -50.23
N ALA A 48 1.49 25.36 -51.47
CA ALA A 48 2.63 25.92 -52.21
C ALA A 48 2.52 27.42 -52.56
N SER A 49 1.32 28.02 -52.44
CA SER A 49 1.14 29.47 -52.69
C SER A 49 1.28 30.33 -51.43
N LEU A 50 1.54 29.73 -50.27
CA LEU A 50 1.70 30.45 -49.01
C LEU A 50 3.07 31.14 -48.95
N ASN A 51 3.04 32.44 -48.67
CA ASN A 51 4.24 33.24 -48.47
C ASN A 51 4.79 33.05 -47.05
N THR A 52 6.11 32.93 -46.89
CA THR A 52 6.79 32.64 -45.62
C THR A 52 6.89 33.86 -44.68
N SER A 53 6.74 35.08 -45.22
CA SER A 53 6.75 36.32 -44.43
C SER A 53 5.42 36.64 -43.74
N ASP A 54 4.33 36.00 -44.16
CA ASP A 54 2.97 36.31 -43.72
C ASP A 54 2.59 35.49 -42.47
N LEU A 55 1.63 36.00 -41.70
CA LEU A 55 1.07 35.31 -40.55
C LEU A 55 -0.27 34.67 -40.92
N TYR A 56 -0.37 33.35 -40.78
CA TYR A 56 -1.61 32.60 -41.00
C TYR A 56 -2.28 32.27 -39.68
N LEU A 57 -3.46 32.82 -39.45
CA LEU A 57 -4.33 32.45 -38.33
C LEU A 57 -5.15 31.22 -38.72
N LEU A 58 -5.05 30.12 -37.98
CA LEU A 58 -5.76 28.88 -38.26
C LEU A 58 -6.94 28.70 -37.32
N SER A 59 -8.13 28.52 -37.90
CA SER A 59 -9.30 27.97 -37.21
C SER A 59 -9.77 26.75 -38.00
N LEU A 60 -9.18 25.59 -37.71
CA LEU A 60 -9.41 24.34 -38.44
C LEU A 60 -9.82 23.22 -37.48
N ALA A 61 -10.68 22.30 -37.93
CA ALA A 61 -10.93 21.04 -37.25
C ALA A 61 -9.65 20.20 -37.13
N ASP A 62 -9.54 19.35 -36.10
CA ASP A 62 -8.32 18.54 -35.84
C ASP A 62 -7.88 17.74 -37.08
N ARG A 63 -8.83 17.23 -37.88
CA ARG A 63 -8.55 16.50 -39.12
C ARG A 63 -7.90 17.38 -40.20
N ASN A 64 -8.45 18.56 -40.44
CA ASN A 64 -7.92 19.49 -41.45
C ASN A 64 -6.58 20.07 -41.01
N LEU A 65 -6.44 20.35 -39.71
CA LEU A 65 -5.19 20.80 -39.14
C LEU A 65 -4.07 19.76 -39.33
N LYS A 66 -4.36 18.46 -39.18
CA LYS A 66 -3.36 17.42 -39.43
C LYS A 66 -2.82 17.47 -40.86
N ILE A 67 -3.73 17.53 -41.84
CA ILE A 67 -3.39 17.61 -43.26
C ILE A 67 -2.55 18.87 -43.52
N PHE A 68 -2.99 20.02 -42.99
CA PHE A 68 -2.25 21.27 -43.10
C PHE A 68 -0.81 21.16 -42.56
N LEU A 69 -0.65 20.61 -41.35
CA LEU A 69 0.66 20.47 -40.71
C LEU A 69 1.58 19.43 -41.37
N GLU A 70 1.04 18.52 -42.19
CA GLU A 70 1.82 17.52 -42.94
C GLU A 70 2.34 18.07 -44.28
N GLU A 71 1.63 19.00 -44.91
CA GLU A 71 1.96 19.53 -46.24
C GLU A 71 2.79 20.83 -46.20
N VAL A 72 2.74 21.55 -45.09
CA VAL A 72 3.32 22.90 -44.95
C VAL A 72 4.77 22.85 -44.48
N GLU A 73 5.62 23.65 -45.13
CA GLU A 73 7.01 23.89 -44.75
C GLU A 73 7.26 25.41 -44.58
N GLU A 74 8.04 25.79 -43.55
CA GLU A 74 8.57 27.15 -43.32
C GLU A 74 7.57 28.34 -43.31
N ILE A 75 6.48 28.28 -42.54
CA ILE A 75 5.56 29.42 -42.35
C ILE A 75 5.32 29.77 -40.87
N HIS A 76 4.78 30.97 -40.63
CA HIS A 76 4.37 31.43 -39.30
C HIS A 76 2.86 31.32 -39.11
N VAL A 77 2.48 30.77 -37.95
CA VAL A 77 1.11 30.34 -37.70
C VAL A 77 0.65 30.79 -36.31
N GLY A 78 -0.55 31.37 -36.25
CA GLY A 78 -1.30 31.59 -35.00
C GLY A 78 -2.48 30.63 -34.91
N MET A 79 -2.68 29.97 -33.78
CA MET A 79 -3.79 29.03 -33.62
C MET A 79 -4.98 29.67 -32.89
N LEU A 80 -6.17 29.54 -33.47
CA LEU A 80 -7.42 30.06 -32.94
C LEU A 80 -8.34 28.94 -32.43
N PRO A 81 -9.25 29.22 -31.48
CA PRO A 81 -10.19 28.23 -30.99
C PRO A 81 -11.11 27.73 -32.11
N HIS A 82 -11.35 26.41 -32.15
CA HIS A 82 -12.26 25.78 -33.10
C HIS A 82 -13.12 24.69 -32.40
N PRO A 83 -14.45 24.62 -32.63
CA PRO A 83 -15.33 23.68 -31.94
C PRO A 83 -14.98 22.20 -32.14
N GLN A 84 -14.43 21.86 -33.31
CA GLN A 84 -14.04 20.50 -33.68
C GLN A 84 -12.52 20.26 -33.55
N ALA A 85 -11.83 21.05 -32.73
CA ALA A 85 -10.38 20.90 -32.51
C ALA A 85 -9.99 20.70 -31.03
N PRO A 86 -10.61 19.75 -30.29
CA PRO A 86 -10.29 19.52 -28.88
C PRO A 86 -8.84 19.07 -28.64
N PHE A 87 -8.23 18.34 -29.58
CA PHE A 87 -6.85 17.85 -29.42
C PHE A 87 -5.84 18.98 -29.65
N ALA A 88 -5.98 19.73 -30.74
CA ALA A 88 -5.17 20.91 -31.03
C ALA A 88 -5.25 21.92 -29.88
N LYS A 89 -6.46 22.20 -29.38
CA LYS A 89 -6.67 23.10 -28.25
C LYS A 89 -5.81 22.72 -27.05
N LYS A 90 -5.79 21.42 -26.70
CA LYS A 90 -5.07 20.95 -25.52
C LYS A 90 -3.56 20.96 -25.73
N ARG A 91 -3.10 20.48 -26.88
CA ARG A 91 -1.68 20.38 -27.24
C ARG A 91 -1.01 21.74 -27.38
N PHE A 92 -1.63 22.63 -28.14
CA PHE A 92 -1.10 23.97 -28.42
C PHE A 92 -1.56 25.02 -27.39
N LYS A 93 -2.27 24.58 -26.33
CA LYS A 93 -2.77 25.41 -25.22
C LYS A 93 -3.66 26.59 -25.66
N ILE A 94 -4.44 26.39 -26.71
CA ILE A 94 -5.32 27.42 -27.30
C ILE A 94 -6.39 27.83 -26.28
N ALA A 95 -6.54 29.15 -26.06
CA ALA A 95 -7.55 29.70 -25.18
C ALA A 95 -8.98 29.45 -25.71
N ASP A 96 -9.94 29.27 -24.81
CA ASP A 96 -11.37 29.13 -25.16
C ASP A 96 -11.96 30.41 -25.78
N ASN A 97 -11.49 31.57 -25.33
CA ASN A 97 -11.95 32.87 -25.81
C ASN A 97 -11.04 33.34 -26.97
N LEU A 98 -11.66 33.68 -28.10
CA LEU A 98 -10.98 34.21 -29.29
C LEU A 98 -10.10 35.42 -28.97
N GLU A 99 -10.58 36.37 -28.18
CA GLU A 99 -9.83 37.59 -27.85
C GLU A 99 -8.54 37.25 -27.10
N LYS A 100 -8.62 36.31 -26.16
CA LYS A 100 -7.45 35.84 -25.43
C LYS A 100 -6.50 35.07 -26.34
N ALA A 101 -7.01 34.23 -27.24
CA ALA A 101 -6.16 33.52 -28.20
C ALA A 101 -5.41 34.50 -29.13
N LEU A 102 -6.05 35.57 -29.56
CA LEU A 102 -5.41 36.64 -30.35
C LEU A 102 -4.37 37.41 -29.53
N GLN A 103 -4.64 37.70 -28.25
CA GLN A 103 -3.65 38.29 -27.34
C GLN A 103 -2.44 37.38 -27.14
N ASP A 104 -2.65 36.05 -27.05
CA ASP A 104 -1.55 35.09 -26.90
C ASP A 104 -0.68 35.00 -28.17
N VAL A 105 -1.26 35.25 -29.35
CA VAL A 105 -0.53 35.36 -30.63
C VAL A 105 0.25 36.67 -30.70
N ASP A 106 -0.40 37.79 -30.36
CA ASP A 106 0.19 39.14 -30.35
C ASP A 106 1.37 39.26 -29.36
N GLY A 107 1.21 38.70 -28.15
CA GLY A 107 2.23 38.74 -27.10
C GLY A 107 3.47 37.87 -27.35
N CYS A 108 3.59 37.22 -28.51
CA CYS A 108 4.70 36.34 -28.85
C CYS A 108 5.65 37.02 -29.84
N GLU A 109 6.76 37.57 -29.36
CA GLU A 109 7.74 38.29 -30.20
C GLU A 109 8.54 37.39 -31.15
N THR A 110 8.67 36.10 -30.82
CA THR A 110 9.44 35.13 -31.61
C THR A 110 8.61 33.89 -31.92
N PRO A 111 8.55 33.44 -33.20
CA PRO A 111 7.89 32.19 -33.56
C PRO A 111 8.58 31.00 -32.87
N ARG A 112 7.79 30.08 -32.32
CA ARG A 112 8.29 28.90 -31.61
C ARG A 112 8.10 27.66 -32.47
N ILE A 113 9.19 26.94 -32.66
CA ILE A 113 9.18 25.67 -33.39
C ILE A 113 8.61 24.58 -32.51
N VAL A 114 7.64 23.80 -33.03
CA VAL A 114 7.02 22.69 -32.32
C VAL A 114 7.47 21.36 -32.92
N ASP A 115 7.65 20.36 -32.06
CA ASP A 115 7.93 18.98 -32.46
C ASP A 115 6.63 18.17 -32.54
N ASN A 116 6.57 17.27 -33.52
CA ASN A 116 5.40 16.48 -33.87
C ASN A 116 5.64 14.98 -33.69
N LEU A 117 4.68 14.32 -33.02
CA LEU A 117 4.62 12.87 -32.93
C LEU A 117 3.94 12.30 -34.17
N TYR A 118 4.65 11.44 -34.87
CA TYR A 118 4.11 10.64 -35.97
C TYR A 118 4.02 9.18 -35.54
N CYS A 119 2.96 8.51 -35.97
CA CYS A 119 2.79 7.07 -35.82
C CYS A 119 2.38 6.46 -37.16
N ASN A 120 3.14 5.50 -37.67
CA ASN A 120 2.92 4.91 -39.00
C ASN A 120 2.75 5.97 -40.09
N ASN A 121 3.61 6.99 -40.06
CA ASN A 121 3.61 8.16 -40.95
C ASN A 121 2.41 9.11 -40.83
N GLN A 122 1.50 8.92 -39.88
CA GLN A 122 0.38 9.84 -39.62
C GLN A 122 0.67 10.75 -38.42
N LEU A 123 0.31 12.03 -38.52
CA LEU A 123 0.43 12.98 -37.41
C LEU A 123 -0.56 12.68 -36.27
N VAL A 124 -0.04 12.65 -35.05
CA VAL A 124 -0.80 12.41 -33.81
C VAL A 124 -0.83 13.69 -32.98
N LEU A 125 -2.01 14.21 -32.68
CA LEU A 125 -2.19 15.44 -31.91
C LEU A 125 -2.36 15.21 -30.41
N SER A 126 -2.91 14.06 -29.99
CA SER A 126 -3.17 13.75 -28.58
C SER A 126 -2.42 12.53 -28.12
N SER A 127 -2.70 11.36 -28.69
CA SER A 127 -2.13 10.11 -28.20
C SER A 127 -2.35 8.93 -29.14
N VAL A 128 -1.41 7.99 -29.10
CA VAL A 128 -1.58 6.62 -29.61
C VAL A 128 -1.93 5.71 -28.44
N LEU A 129 -3.08 5.07 -28.49
CA LEU A 129 -3.51 4.08 -27.48
C LEU A 129 -3.55 2.70 -28.13
N ALA A 130 -3.01 1.67 -27.48
CA ALA A 130 -3.19 0.29 -27.92
C ALA A 130 -3.66 -0.59 -26.76
N GLY A 131 -4.61 -1.50 -27.04
CA GLY A 131 -5.20 -2.40 -26.06
C GLY A 131 -6.58 -1.93 -25.57
N ASP A 132 -6.88 -2.20 -24.31
CA ASP A 132 -8.19 -1.93 -23.73
C ASP A 132 -8.45 -0.42 -23.59
N ARG A 133 -9.38 0.09 -24.40
CA ARG A 133 -9.76 1.50 -24.49
C ARG A 133 -10.40 2.02 -23.20
N GLU A 134 -11.23 1.22 -22.52
CA GLU A 134 -11.94 1.68 -21.32
C GLU A 134 -10.99 1.80 -20.13
N ALA A 135 -9.99 0.91 -20.06
CA ALA A 135 -8.92 0.94 -19.06
C ALA A 135 -8.12 2.26 -19.02
N MET A 136 -8.04 2.96 -20.16
CA MET A 136 -7.23 4.17 -20.34
C MET A 136 -8.06 5.44 -20.54
N GLN A 137 -9.39 5.37 -20.45
CA GLN A 137 -10.24 6.55 -20.51
C GLN A 137 -10.24 7.32 -19.18
N PRO A 138 -9.90 8.62 -19.18
CA PRO A 138 -10.01 9.44 -17.99
C PRO A 138 -11.49 9.62 -17.63
N ALA A 139 -11.80 9.37 -16.35
CA ALA A 139 -13.09 9.62 -15.72
C ALA A 139 -13.43 11.13 -15.68
N LEU A 140 -13.78 11.72 -16.82
CA LEU A 140 -14.15 13.13 -16.97
C LEU A 140 -15.67 13.36 -16.85
N LYS A 141 -16.47 12.30 -16.78
CA LYS A 141 -17.92 12.36 -16.50
C LYS A 141 -18.25 11.52 -15.28
N ILE A 142 -17.96 12.00 -14.07
CA ILE A 142 -18.52 11.40 -12.85
C ILE A 142 -19.15 12.46 -11.97
N GLN A 143 -20.43 12.23 -11.69
CA GLN A 143 -21.29 12.97 -10.77
C GLN A 143 -20.59 13.20 -9.41
N LYS A 144 -20.84 14.35 -8.80
CA LYS A 144 -20.17 14.82 -7.56
C LYS A 144 -20.34 13.89 -6.33
N HIS A 145 -21.15 12.81 -6.40
CA HIS A 145 -21.52 11.96 -5.26
C HIS A 145 -20.58 10.74 -5.05
N PHE A 146 -20.25 10.42 -3.80
CA PHE A 146 -19.32 9.32 -3.41
C PHE A 146 -19.77 7.94 -3.93
N LEU A 147 -21.05 7.60 -3.79
CA LEU A 147 -21.61 6.33 -4.30
C LEU A 147 -21.48 6.16 -5.81
N ALA A 148 -21.72 7.21 -6.60
CA ALA A 148 -21.56 7.16 -8.05
C ALA A 148 -20.10 6.91 -8.45
N ARG A 149 -19.14 7.47 -7.67
CA ARG A 149 -17.71 7.16 -7.84
C ARG A 149 -17.39 5.70 -7.54
N LEU A 150 -17.92 5.15 -6.46
CA LEU A 150 -17.71 3.74 -6.10
C LEU A 150 -18.24 2.79 -7.17
N ILE A 151 -19.44 3.06 -7.68
CA ILE A 151 -20.06 2.28 -8.77
C ILE A 151 -19.22 2.37 -10.04
N PHE A 152 -18.73 3.56 -10.40
CA PHE A 152 -17.84 3.72 -11.56
C PHE A 152 -16.53 2.94 -11.37
N ILE A 153 -15.89 3.03 -10.20
CA ILE A 153 -14.66 2.29 -9.89
C ILE A 153 -14.91 0.79 -10.08
N TRP A 154 -16.03 0.29 -9.57
CA TRP A 154 -16.42 -1.11 -9.72
C TRP A 154 -16.58 -1.52 -11.19
N HIS A 155 -17.25 -0.70 -12.01
CA HIS A 155 -17.42 -0.97 -13.44
C HIS A 155 -16.09 -0.94 -14.21
N LEU A 156 -15.26 0.09 -13.99
CA LEU A 156 -13.95 0.22 -14.61
C LEU A 156 -13.03 -0.94 -14.22
N MET A 157 -13.03 -1.31 -12.94
CA MET A 157 -12.29 -2.45 -12.42
C MET A 157 -12.74 -3.75 -13.09
N LEU A 158 -14.06 -4.02 -13.14
CA LEU A 158 -14.60 -5.21 -13.80
C LEU A 158 -14.22 -5.27 -15.28
N HIS A 159 -14.16 -4.13 -15.96
CA HIS A 159 -13.73 -4.06 -17.35
C HIS A 159 -12.25 -4.44 -17.48
N MET A 160 -11.37 -3.79 -16.71
CA MET A 160 -9.93 -4.07 -16.73
C MET A 160 -9.58 -5.52 -16.35
N ILE A 161 -10.38 -6.15 -15.47
CA ILE A 161 -10.21 -7.57 -15.10
C ILE A 161 -10.61 -8.51 -16.23
N ARG A 162 -11.61 -8.13 -17.04
CA ARG A 162 -12.04 -8.89 -18.22
C ARG A 162 -11.10 -8.69 -19.40
N GLY A 163 -10.38 -7.57 -19.44
CA GLY A 163 -9.31 -7.31 -20.39
C GLY A 163 -8.24 -8.39 -20.37
N ARG A 164 -7.79 -8.81 -21.56
CA ARG A 164 -6.70 -9.78 -21.70
C ARG A 164 -5.39 -9.06 -21.95
N LEU A 165 -4.33 -9.53 -21.31
CA LEU A 165 -3.01 -9.05 -21.65
C LEU A 165 -2.59 -9.58 -23.03
N PHE A 166 -1.88 -8.75 -23.77
CA PHE A 166 -1.26 -9.11 -25.05
C PHE A 166 0.27 -9.01 -24.93
N GLU A 167 0.96 -9.79 -25.75
CA GLU A 167 2.42 -9.72 -25.83
C GLU A 167 2.85 -8.53 -26.69
N VAL A 168 3.81 -7.75 -26.19
CA VAL A 168 4.34 -6.57 -26.89
C VAL A 168 5.85 -6.48 -26.74
N ASN A 169 6.49 -6.17 -27.86
CA ASN A 169 7.91 -5.91 -27.97
C ASN A 169 8.15 -4.44 -28.29
N PHE A 170 9.00 -3.81 -27.49
CA PHE A 170 9.44 -2.42 -27.68
C PHE A 170 10.90 -2.40 -28.10
N THR A 171 11.23 -1.54 -29.07
CA THR A 171 12.60 -1.22 -29.47
C THR A 171 12.77 0.30 -29.53
N THR A 172 13.71 0.86 -28.75
CA THR A 172 13.99 2.30 -28.75
C THR A 172 15.05 2.68 -29.78
N GLY A 173 15.22 3.99 -30.02
CA GLY A 173 16.29 4.52 -30.87
C GLY A 173 17.71 4.13 -30.46
N LYS A 174 17.96 3.90 -29.16
CA LYS A 174 19.23 3.35 -28.66
C LYS A 174 19.27 1.82 -28.60
N GLU A 175 18.42 1.16 -29.39
CA GLU A 175 18.31 -0.31 -29.48
C GLU A 175 17.97 -1.01 -28.15
N SER A 176 17.42 -0.30 -27.17
CA SER A 176 16.95 -0.94 -25.94
C SER A 176 15.67 -1.73 -26.22
N GLN A 177 15.69 -3.03 -25.90
CA GLN A 177 14.57 -3.93 -26.16
C GLN A 177 13.85 -4.36 -24.88
N LEU A 178 12.53 -4.50 -24.98
CA LEU A 178 11.69 -5.07 -23.92
C LEU A 178 10.58 -5.91 -24.54
N GLN A 179 10.52 -7.19 -24.15
CA GLN A 179 9.38 -8.07 -24.33
C GLN A 179 8.58 -8.14 -23.03
N THR A 180 7.29 -7.83 -23.07
CA THR A 180 6.42 -7.86 -21.89
C THR A 180 4.97 -8.19 -22.25
N ALA A 181 4.16 -8.47 -21.22
CA ALA A 181 2.71 -8.56 -21.36
C ALA A 181 2.12 -7.19 -21.04
N ALA A 182 1.18 -6.67 -21.81
CA ALA A 182 0.52 -5.39 -21.52
C ALA A 182 -0.99 -5.55 -21.56
N LEU A 183 -1.68 -4.88 -20.63
CA LEU A 183 -3.13 -4.69 -20.70
C LEU A 183 -3.47 -3.51 -21.63
N GLY A 184 -2.61 -2.49 -21.63
CA GLY A 184 -2.72 -1.33 -22.50
C GLY A 184 -1.44 -0.51 -22.50
N LEU A 185 -1.25 0.26 -23.56
CA LEU A 185 -0.16 1.23 -23.68
C LEU A 185 -0.67 2.55 -24.24
N CYS A 186 -0.02 3.64 -23.84
CA CYS A 186 -0.32 5.00 -24.27
C CYS A 186 0.98 5.71 -24.64
N VAL A 187 1.08 6.20 -25.89
CA VAL A 187 2.20 7.01 -26.39
C VAL A 187 1.71 8.43 -26.63
N VAL A 188 2.43 9.39 -26.08
CA VAL A 188 2.13 10.83 -26.19
C VAL A 188 3.41 11.60 -26.45
N TYR A 189 3.28 12.78 -27.07
CA TYR A 189 4.40 13.72 -27.14
C TYR A 189 4.65 14.32 -25.76
N ASN A 190 3.70 15.11 -25.25
CA ASN A 190 3.74 15.66 -23.90
C ASN A 190 2.75 14.92 -22.99
N PRO A 191 3.12 14.53 -21.74
CA PRO A 191 2.18 13.90 -20.84
C PRO A 191 0.90 14.71 -20.61
N SER A 192 0.94 16.04 -20.73
CA SER A 192 -0.23 16.91 -20.64
C SER A 192 -1.23 16.77 -21.78
N ASP A 193 -0.83 16.27 -22.95
CA ASP A 193 -1.68 16.15 -24.14
C ASP A 193 -2.81 15.14 -23.92
N ASN A 194 -2.60 14.10 -23.11
CA ASN A 194 -3.62 13.12 -22.74
C ASN A 194 -3.90 13.13 -21.22
N ALA A 195 -5.17 13.06 -20.84
CA ALA A 195 -5.57 13.15 -19.43
C ALA A 195 -5.19 11.90 -18.60
N PHE A 196 -4.95 10.77 -19.26
CA PHE A 196 -4.37 9.57 -18.66
C PHE A 196 -2.88 9.76 -18.35
N SER A 197 -2.06 10.09 -19.36
CA SER A 197 -0.60 10.22 -19.20
C SER A 197 -0.22 11.29 -18.18
N HIS A 198 -0.94 12.41 -18.16
CA HIS A 198 -0.75 13.51 -17.20
C HIS A 198 -0.91 13.09 -15.73
N ARG A 199 -1.68 12.02 -15.45
CA ARG A 199 -1.86 11.51 -14.08
C ARG A 199 -0.85 10.43 -13.71
N VAL A 200 -0.24 9.81 -14.71
CA VAL A 200 0.70 8.71 -14.51
C VAL A 200 2.15 9.22 -14.44
N ILE A 201 2.51 10.18 -15.27
CA ILE A 201 3.85 10.76 -15.36
C ILE A 201 3.80 12.25 -15.06
N ALA A 202 4.80 12.77 -14.35
CA ALA A 202 4.98 14.21 -14.14
C ALA A 202 5.28 14.94 -15.45
N ASN A 203 4.76 16.15 -15.62
CA ASN A 203 5.14 17.02 -16.74
C ASN A 203 6.54 17.60 -16.52
N SER A 204 7.27 17.74 -17.62
CA SER A 204 8.43 18.63 -17.69
C SER A 204 7.95 20.00 -18.16
N ASP A 205 8.46 21.07 -17.55
CA ASP A 205 8.25 22.44 -18.04
C ASP A 205 9.13 22.76 -19.27
N ILE A 206 10.16 21.95 -19.51
CA ILE A 206 11.07 22.05 -20.66
C ILE A 206 10.54 21.16 -21.79
N ASP A 207 10.46 21.72 -22.99
CA ASP A 207 10.12 20.96 -24.20
C ASP A 207 11.35 20.19 -24.70
N GLU A 208 11.24 18.87 -24.76
CA GLU A 208 12.28 17.97 -25.24
C GLU A 208 11.72 17.18 -26.44
N PRO A 209 12.48 17.01 -27.54
CA PRO A 209 12.02 16.32 -28.73
C PRO A 209 11.98 14.80 -28.51
N SER A 210 11.12 14.34 -27.60
CA SER A 210 10.98 12.96 -27.15
C SER A 210 9.53 12.63 -26.86
N MET A 211 9.10 11.42 -27.21
CA MET A 211 7.80 10.89 -26.84
C MET A 211 7.88 10.17 -25.49
N HIS A 212 6.73 10.05 -24.84
CA HIS A 212 6.52 9.31 -23.62
C HIS A 212 5.57 8.14 -23.88
N ALA A 213 6.05 6.92 -23.67
CA ALA A 213 5.21 5.71 -23.69
C ALA A 213 5.00 5.19 -22.26
N VAL A 214 3.73 5.05 -21.87
CA VAL A 214 3.28 4.42 -20.62
C VAL A 214 2.75 3.04 -20.95
N VAL A 215 3.25 2.02 -20.25
CA VAL A 215 2.79 0.64 -20.39
C VAL A 215 2.16 0.18 -19.09
N ILE A 216 0.94 -0.35 -19.16
CA ILE A 216 0.22 -0.93 -18.01
C ILE A 216 0.33 -2.46 -18.13
N SER A 217 1.00 -3.07 -17.16
CA SER A 217 1.22 -4.52 -17.10
C SER A 217 0.91 -5.05 -15.70
N PRO A 218 -0.39 -5.21 -15.38
CA PRO A 218 -0.78 -5.73 -14.08
C PRO A 218 -0.51 -7.24 -14.03
N ARG A 219 0.00 -7.70 -12.89
CA ARG A 219 0.20 -9.12 -12.58
C ARG A 219 -0.94 -9.67 -11.72
N SER A 220 -1.80 -8.81 -11.18
CA SER A 220 -2.96 -9.19 -10.38
C SER A 220 -4.10 -8.18 -10.41
N ILE A 221 -5.27 -8.63 -9.97
CA ILE A 221 -6.46 -7.81 -9.77
C ILE A 221 -6.19 -6.74 -8.68
N SER A 222 -5.43 -7.07 -7.63
CA SER A 222 -5.06 -6.08 -6.61
C SER A 222 -4.25 -4.91 -7.16
N GLU A 223 -3.38 -5.14 -8.15
CA GLU A 223 -2.61 -4.06 -8.81
C GLU A 223 -3.50 -3.20 -9.69
N ILE A 224 -4.49 -3.79 -10.38
CA ILE A 224 -5.52 -3.04 -11.12
C ILE A 224 -6.30 -2.14 -10.16
N LEU A 225 -6.74 -2.68 -9.02
CA LEU A 225 -7.48 -1.91 -8.01
C LEU A 225 -6.63 -0.75 -7.47
N HIS A 226 -5.37 -1.03 -7.11
CA HIS A 226 -4.44 -0.01 -6.65
C HIS A 226 -4.20 1.06 -7.72
N PHE A 227 -4.06 0.68 -8.98
CA PHE A 227 -3.92 1.60 -10.11
C PHE A 227 -5.13 2.52 -10.27
N VAL A 228 -6.34 1.97 -10.29
CA VAL A 228 -7.58 2.75 -10.44
C VAL A 228 -7.73 3.74 -9.30
N ILE A 229 -7.51 3.30 -8.06
CA ILE A 229 -7.66 4.14 -6.86
C ILE A 229 -6.63 5.26 -6.81
N THR A 230 -5.37 4.96 -7.15
CA THR A 230 -4.27 5.92 -6.99
C THR A 230 -4.04 6.82 -8.20
N ARG A 231 -4.18 6.31 -9.42
CA ARG A 231 -3.78 7.01 -10.66
C ARG A 231 -4.95 7.55 -11.47
N LEU A 232 -6.10 6.86 -11.49
CA LEU A 232 -7.24 7.28 -12.31
C LEU A 232 -8.23 8.18 -11.58
N LEU A 233 -8.27 8.16 -10.24
CA LEU A 233 -9.15 9.02 -9.45
C LEU A 233 -8.54 10.40 -9.14
N PRO A 234 -9.37 11.44 -8.98
CA PRO A 234 -8.93 12.79 -8.62
C PRO A 234 -8.58 12.89 -7.12
N VAL A 235 -7.56 12.16 -6.66
CA VAL A 235 -7.06 12.22 -5.28
C VAL A 235 -5.66 12.84 -5.31
N SER A 236 -5.59 14.15 -5.08
CA SER A 236 -4.38 14.98 -4.91
C SER A 236 -3.30 14.88 -6.02
N LYS A 237 -2.89 16.02 -6.59
CA LYS A 237 -1.71 16.13 -7.48
C LYS A 237 -0.41 15.87 -6.67
N ARG A 238 -0.10 14.61 -6.35
CA ARG A 238 1.19 14.22 -5.77
C ARG A 238 2.00 13.49 -6.83
N ASP A 239 3.26 13.88 -6.98
CA ASP A 239 4.24 13.11 -7.74
C ASP A 239 4.43 11.76 -7.05
N MET A 240 3.74 10.74 -7.56
CA MET A 240 3.83 9.38 -7.05
C MET A 240 4.88 8.59 -7.85
N PRO A 241 5.72 7.77 -7.20
CA PRO A 241 6.68 6.92 -7.89
C PRO A 241 5.99 5.93 -8.83
N LEU A 242 6.68 5.52 -9.90
CA LEU A 242 6.18 4.45 -10.78
C LEU A 242 6.09 3.15 -9.99
N ASN A 243 4.88 2.60 -9.88
CA ASN A 243 4.62 1.33 -9.22
C ASN A 243 4.99 0.15 -10.13
N ASN A 244 5.03 -1.05 -9.56
CA ASN A 244 5.59 -2.24 -10.24
C ASN A 244 4.84 -2.72 -11.49
N TYR A 245 3.60 -2.27 -11.70
CA TYR A 245 2.76 -2.60 -12.84
C TYR A 245 2.76 -1.53 -13.94
N LEU A 246 3.56 -0.46 -13.79
CA LEU A 246 3.72 0.61 -14.78
C LEU A 246 5.15 0.64 -15.30
N GLY A 247 5.27 0.80 -16.61
CA GLY A 247 6.53 1.12 -17.28
C GLY A 247 6.46 2.49 -17.93
N HIS A 248 7.57 3.20 -17.93
CA HIS A 248 7.72 4.46 -18.65
C HIS A 248 8.96 4.43 -19.54
N ILE A 249 8.76 4.71 -20.82
CA ILE A 249 9.79 4.85 -21.84
C ILE A 249 9.75 6.28 -22.36
N LYS A 250 10.87 6.98 -22.34
CA LYS A 250 11.05 8.31 -22.95
C LYS A 250 12.12 8.19 -24.03
N THR A 251 11.78 8.41 -25.30
CA THR A 251 12.71 8.25 -26.44
C THR A 251 12.22 9.06 -27.66
N GLN A 252 13.06 9.22 -28.70
CA GLN A 252 12.68 9.93 -29.94
C GLN A 252 12.03 9.02 -30.98
N THR A 253 12.42 7.74 -30.98
CA THR A 253 11.91 6.72 -31.89
C THR A 253 11.55 5.47 -31.08
N LEU A 254 10.38 4.91 -31.37
CA LEU A 254 9.87 3.74 -30.67
C LEU A 254 9.14 2.84 -31.66
N ASP A 255 9.70 1.66 -31.88
CA ASP A 255 9.03 0.58 -32.60
C ASP A 255 8.32 -0.33 -31.60
N ILE A 256 7.04 -0.59 -31.86
CA ILE A 256 6.18 -1.45 -31.06
C ILE A 256 5.66 -2.56 -31.96
N VAL A 257 5.94 -3.81 -31.60
CA VAL A 257 5.51 -5.00 -32.35
C VAL A 257 4.63 -5.85 -31.44
N PHE A 258 3.45 -6.21 -31.94
CA PHE A 258 2.50 -7.09 -31.27
C PHE A 258 2.57 -8.48 -31.89
N GLN A 259 2.41 -9.53 -31.09
CA GLN A 259 2.38 -10.91 -31.60
C GLN A 259 1.08 -11.22 -32.38
N LYS A 260 0.01 -10.48 -32.09
CA LYS A 260 -1.31 -10.56 -32.74
C LYS A 260 -1.82 -9.15 -33.01
N PRO A 261 -2.71 -8.93 -33.98
CA PRO A 261 -3.35 -7.63 -34.17
C PRO A 261 -4.01 -7.14 -32.88
N VAL A 262 -3.72 -5.91 -32.50
CA VAL A 262 -4.33 -5.25 -31.33
C VAL A 262 -5.09 -4.03 -31.81
N SER A 263 -6.24 -3.77 -31.17
CA SER A 263 -6.98 -2.52 -31.38
C SER A 263 -6.13 -1.32 -30.97
N ILE A 264 -5.94 -0.41 -31.90
CA ILE A 264 -5.16 0.81 -31.74
C ILE A 264 -6.05 2.00 -32.08
N ARG A 265 -5.81 3.09 -31.36
CA ARG A 265 -6.49 4.35 -31.58
C ARG A 265 -5.48 5.47 -31.73
N LEU A 266 -5.54 6.13 -32.89
CA LEU A 266 -4.76 7.30 -33.23
C LEU A 266 -5.70 8.52 -33.12
N ASP A 267 -5.63 9.22 -31.99
CA ASP A 267 -6.57 10.30 -31.63
C ASP A 267 -8.06 9.87 -31.66
N SER A 268 -8.76 10.09 -32.78
CA SER A 268 -10.16 9.68 -32.99
C SER A 268 -10.33 8.47 -33.91
N GLU A 269 -9.29 8.07 -34.63
CA GLU A 269 -9.34 6.99 -35.62
C GLU A 269 -8.96 5.66 -34.99
N GLU A 270 -9.73 4.62 -35.29
CA GLU A 270 -9.52 3.26 -34.78
C GLU A 270 -9.06 2.34 -35.91
N ALA A 271 -8.06 1.52 -35.62
CA ALA A 271 -7.49 0.55 -36.54
C ALA A 271 -6.98 -0.66 -35.76
N GLU A 272 -6.85 -1.80 -36.43
CA GLU A 272 -6.07 -2.92 -35.92
C GLU A 272 -4.71 -2.92 -36.60
N SER A 273 -3.64 -3.13 -35.82
CA SER A 273 -2.29 -3.27 -36.36
C SER A 273 -1.46 -4.23 -35.53
N GLU A 274 -0.48 -4.85 -36.18
CA GLU A 274 0.55 -5.69 -35.57
C GLU A 274 1.84 -4.90 -35.28
N LYS A 275 1.97 -3.71 -35.85
CA LYS A 275 3.15 -2.86 -35.69
C LYS A 275 2.78 -1.37 -35.61
N LEU A 276 3.46 -0.67 -34.71
CA LEU A 276 3.45 0.78 -34.62
C LEU A 276 4.89 1.30 -34.67
N GLN A 277 5.15 2.21 -35.58
CA GLN A 277 6.40 2.94 -35.66
C GLN A 277 6.14 4.39 -35.26
N CYS A 278 6.58 4.75 -34.06
CA CYS A 278 6.43 6.11 -33.53
C CYS A 278 7.74 6.88 -33.68
N VAL A 279 7.66 8.11 -34.17
CA VAL A 279 8.83 8.99 -34.36
C VAL A 279 8.45 10.43 -34.02
N VAL A 280 9.28 11.10 -33.24
CA VAL A 280 9.19 12.55 -33.06
C VAL A 280 10.02 13.24 -34.13
N LYS A 281 9.40 14.15 -34.88
CA LYS A 281 10.06 14.98 -35.90
C LYS A 281 9.82 16.45 -35.60
N THR A 282 10.83 17.27 -35.82
CA THR A 282 10.69 18.73 -35.77
C THR A 282 9.96 19.23 -36.99
N THR A 283 8.87 19.96 -36.81
CA THR A 283 8.27 20.73 -37.92
C THR A 283 8.97 22.06 -38.07
N GLN A 284 9.04 22.58 -39.30
CA GLN A 284 9.63 23.89 -39.58
C GLN A 284 8.62 25.05 -39.40
N ILE A 285 7.50 24.79 -38.74
CA ILE A 285 6.42 25.77 -38.54
C ILE A 285 6.73 26.61 -37.30
N GLY A 286 6.72 27.94 -37.48
CA GLY A 286 6.87 28.90 -36.40
C GLY A 286 5.53 29.25 -35.77
N LEU A 287 5.20 28.65 -34.63
CA LEU A 287 3.95 28.91 -33.93
C LEU A 287 4.09 30.12 -33.00
N LEU A 288 3.22 31.11 -33.19
CA LEU A 288 3.14 32.32 -32.37
C LEU A 288 2.11 32.10 -31.27
N HIS A 289 2.57 31.69 -30.08
CA HIS A 289 1.71 31.53 -28.90
C HIS A 289 2.49 31.66 -27.60
N GLN A 290 2.11 32.61 -26.76
CA GLN A 290 2.78 32.92 -25.50
C GLN A 290 2.79 31.74 -24.50
N GLY A 291 1.74 30.90 -24.50
CA GLY A 291 1.54 29.81 -23.54
C GLY A 291 2.41 28.56 -23.74
N LEU A 292 3.13 28.45 -24.86
CA LEU A 292 4.07 27.36 -25.08
C LEU A 292 5.28 27.46 -24.13
N PRO A 293 6.10 26.41 -23.97
CA PRO A 293 7.37 26.49 -23.21
C PRO A 293 8.33 27.49 -23.88
N SER A 294 9.07 28.27 -23.08
CA SER A 294 10.03 29.27 -23.57
C SER A 294 11.41 28.69 -23.91
N SER A 295 11.75 27.51 -23.40
CA SER A 295 13.03 26.85 -23.57
C SER A 295 12.86 25.48 -24.23
N ARG A 296 13.63 25.25 -25.29
CA ARG A 296 13.73 23.97 -26.01
C ARG A 296 15.10 23.36 -25.75
N SER A 297 15.14 22.12 -25.31
CA SER A 297 16.40 21.39 -25.18
C SER A 297 16.83 20.80 -26.53
N THR A 298 18.11 20.95 -26.87
CA THR A 298 18.72 20.25 -28.01
C THR A 298 19.16 18.82 -27.67
N GLU A 299 19.35 18.53 -26.38
CA GLU A 299 19.71 17.18 -25.90
C GLU A 299 18.48 16.39 -25.46
N THR A 300 18.39 15.13 -25.91
CA THR A 300 17.37 14.17 -25.47
C THR A 300 17.93 13.13 -24.52
N LYS A 301 17.45 13.16 -23.28
CA LYS A 301 17.76 12.13 -22.28
C LYS A 301 16.76 10.98 -22.41
N GLU A 302 17.20 9.90 -23.06
CA GLU A 302 16.42 8.65 -23.12
C GLU A 302 16.25 8.06 -21.70
N SER A 303 15.02 7.65 -21.36
CA SER A 303 14.70 7.02 -20.08
C SER A 303 13.96 5.70 -20.29
N PHE A 304 14.48 4.60 -19.75
CA PHE A 304 13.92 3.26 -19.94
C PHE A 304 13.54 2.63 -18.58
N ARG A 305 12.47 3.12 -17.97
CA ARG A 305 12.01 2.74 -16.62
C ARG A 305 11.01 1.59 -16.69
N VAL A 306 11.53 0.39 -16.98
CA VAL A 306 10.72 -0.84 -17.20
C VAL A 306 11.20 -2.05 -16.41
N LYS A 307 12.07 -1.84 -15.40
CA LYS A 307 12.66 -2.93 -14.60
C LYS A 307 11.62 -3.79 -13.89
N SER A 308 10.52 -3.16 -13.46
CA SER A 308 9.43 -3.80 -12.72
C SER A 308 8.44 -4.55 -13.61
N LEU A 309 8.48 -4.37 -14.93
CA LEU A 309 7.57 -5.04 -15.84
C LEU A 309 7.86 -6.55 -15.91
N PRO A 310 6.83 -7.40 -16.12
CA PRO A 310 7.02 -8.83 -16.25
C PRO A 310 7.82 -9.18 -17.51
N LYS A 311 8.71 -10.16 -17.39
CA LYS A 311 9.64 -10.59 -18.44
C LYS A 311 9.72 -12.11 -18.53
N GLY A 312 10.21 -12.62 -19.67
CA GLY A 312 10.47 -14.04 -19.88
C GLY A 312 9.23 -14.91 -19.70
N LYS A 313 9.35 -16.02 -18.98
CA LYS A 313 8.27 -17.02 -18.79
C LYS A 313 7.01 -16.45 -18.13
N LEU A 314 7.10 -15.32 -17.44
CA LEU A 314 5.93 -14.70 -16.82
C LEU A 314 4.97 -14.07 -17.85
N VAL A 315 5.51 -13.59 -18.96
CA VAL A 315 4.72 -12.96 -20.03
C VAL A 315 3.73 -13.97 -20.59
N SER A 316 4.23 -15.16 -20.96
CA SER A 316 3.39 -16.22 -21.50
C SER A 316 2.39 -16.78 -20.48
N SER A 317 2.72 -16.81 -19.18
CA SER A 317 1.79 -17.26 -18.14
C SER A 317 0.65 -16.27 -17.88
N LEU A 318 0.93 -14.96 -17.90
CA LEU A 318 -0.08 -13.91 -17.74
C LEU A 318 -1.02 -13.80 -18.94
N ILE A 319 -0.54 -14.09 -20.15
CA ILE A 319 -1.38 -14.09 -21.35
C ILE A 319 -2.28 -15.33 -21.40
N ALA A 320 -1.79 -16.48 -20.96
CA ALA A 320 -2.50 -17.75 -21.06
C ALA A 320 -3.66 -17.91 -20.05
N ARG A 321 -3.69 -17.12 -18.97
CA ARG A 321 -4.65 -17.29 -17.85
C ARG A 321 -5.21 -15.93 -17.39
N PRO A 322 -6.44 -15.88 -16.87
CA PRO A 322 -6.96 -14.66 -16.25
C PRO A 322 -6.11 -14.26 -15.05
N LEU A 323 -6.05 -12.96 -14.77
CA LEU A 323 -5.26 -12.42 -13.68
C LEU A 323 -5.70 -12.99 -12.33
N PRO A 324 -4.76 -13.42 -11.47
CA PRO A 324 -5.08 -13.85 -10.12
C PRO A 324 -5.52 -12.67 -9.24
N TRP A 325 -6.29 -12.95 -8.19
CA TRP A 325 -6.74 -11.93 -7.24
C TRP A 325 -5.56 -11.19 -6.59
N ILE A 326 -4.58 -11.96 -6.13
CA ILE A 326 -3.28 -11.51 -5.60
C ILE A 326 -2.21 -12.20 -6.43
N TYR A 327 -1.23 -11.43 -6.92
CA TYR A 327 -0.11 -12.00 -7.67
C TYR A 327 0.70 -12.86 -6.71
N HIS A 328 0.79 -14.15 -7.02
CA HIS A 328 1.58 -15.08 -6.23
C HIS A 328 3.05 -14.77 -6.49
N THR A 329 3.79 -14.60 -5.40
CA THR A 329 5.25 -14.45 -5.34
C THR A 329 5.96 -15.32 -6.37
N ASP A 330 6.98 -14.77 -7.04
CA ASP A 330 7.78 -15.50 -8.04
C ASP A 330 8.24 -16.86 -7.46
N PRO A 331 8.15 -17.98 -8.19
CA PRO A 331 8.67 -19.27 -7.71
C PRO A 331 10.08 -19.21 -7.13
N GLU A 332 10.93 -18.30 -7.62
CA GLU A 332 12.27 -18.06 -7.08
C GLU A 332 12.23 -17.37 -5.70
N GLU A 333 11.41 -16.34 -5.52
CA GLU A 333 11.25 -15.63 -4.24
C GLU A 333 10.59 -16.54 -3.18
N VAL A 334 9.62 -17.39 -3.56
CA VAL A 334 9.06 -18.44 -2.69
C VAL A 334 10.14 -19.42 -2.24
N LYS A 335 11.02 -19.84 -3.15
CA LYS A 335 12.11 -20.78 -2.86
C LYS A 335 13.12 -20.13 -1.92
N GLU A 336 13.53 -18.89 -2.16
CA GLU A 336 14.47 -18.15 -1.33
C GLU A 336 13.94 -17.97 0.11
N THR A 337 12.70 -17.49 0.27
CA THR A 337 12.07 -17.36 1.58
C THR A 337 11.99 -18.71 2.29
N PHE A 338 11.62 -19.79 1.59
CA PHE A 338 11.52 -21.12 2.18
C PHE A 338 12.88 -21.65 2.67
N ILE A 339 13.95 -21.42 1.90
CA ILE A 339 15.32 -21.76 2.31
C ILE A 339 15.72 -20.96 3.56
N GLY A 340 15.49 -19.64 3.56
CA GLY A 340 15.79 -18.78 4.70
C GLY A 340 15.04 -19.18 5.98
N LEU A 341 13.77 -19.58 5.85
CA LEU A 341 12.99 -20.10 6.98
C LEU A 341 13.49 -21.47 7.47
N LYS A 342 13.93 -22.35 6.56
CA LYS A 342 14.51 -23.65 6.95
C LYS A 342 15.84 -23.49 7.69
N GLU A 343 16.61 -22.47 7.35
CA GLU A 343 17.84 -22.12 8.08
C GLU A 343 17.53 -21.47 9.44
N SER A 344 16.55 -20.56 9.48
CA SER A 344 16.08 -19.90 10.71
C SER A 344 15.40 -20.85 11.71
N ALA A 345 14.91 -22.00 11.25
CA ALA A 345 14.32 -23.03 12.11
C ALA A 345 15.34 -23.81 12.94
N LYS A 346 16.62 -23.81 12.52
CA LYS A 346 17.65 -24.65 13.12
C LYS A 346 18.06 -24.15 14.49
N PHE A 347 18.28 -25.11 15.37
CA PHE A 347 18.94 -24.87 16.64
C PHE A 347 20.40 -24.47 16.42
N THR A 348 20.81 -23.31 16.93
CA THR A 348 22.19 -22.78 16.80
C THR A 348 22.75 -22.36 18.16
N GLN A 349 24.07 -22.28 18.26
CA GLN A 349 24.74 -21.80 19.48
C GLN A 349 24.32 -20.35 19.80
N THR A 350 24.22 -19.49 18.77
CA THR A 350 23.72 -18.12 18.92
C THR A 350 22.32 -18.09 19.50
N TYR A 351 21.43 -18.97 19.04
CA TYR A 351 20.07 -19.08 19.58
C TYR A 351 20.08 -19.38 21.08
N VAL A 352 20.89 -20.35 21.53
CA VAL A 352 21.00 -20.73 22.95
C VAL A 352 21.50 -19.56 23.80
N VAL A 353 22.57 -18.90 23.37
CA VAL A 353 23.18 -17.80 24.13
C VAL A 353 22.20 -16.64 24.24
N LEU A 354 21.58 -16.22 23.13
CA LEU A 354 20.61 -15.13 23.13
C LEU A 354 19.37 -15.45 23.96
N MET A 355 18.87 -16.69 23.89
CA MET A 355 17.73 -17.14 24.70
C MET A 355 18.06 -17.15 26.19
N ALA A 356 19.24 -17.63 26.59
CA ALA A 356 19.68 -17.63 27.98
C ALA A 356 19.84 -16.20 28.52
N LEU A 357 20.51 -15.32 27.76
CA LEU A 357 20.68 -13.92 28.13
C LEU A 357 19.34 -13.18 28.19
N SER A 358 18.45 -13.42 27.25
CA SER A 358 17.10 -12.83 27.24
C SER A 358 16.31 -13.28 28.47
N SER A 359 16.35 -14.58 28.80
CA SER A 359 15.71 -15.12 30.00
C SER A 359 16.19 -14.44 31.28
N LEU A 360 17.51 -14.30 31.44
CA LEU A 360 18.11 -13.66 32.62
C LEU A 360 17.75 -12.17 32.67
N LEU A 361 17.90 -11.45 31.56
CA LEU A 361 17.59 -10.02 31.49
C LEU A 361 16.11 -9.74 31.74
N ALA A 362 15.21 -10.57 31.20
CA ALA A 362 13.78 -10.49 31.45
C ALA A 362 13.45 -10.77 32.91
N THR A 363 14.10 -11.76 33.53
CA THR A 363 13.89 -12.09 34.96
C THR A 363 14.29 -10.90 35.84
N VAL A 364 15.46 -10.31 35.58
CA VAL A 364 15.94 -9.10 36.27
C VAL A 364 15.00 -7.92 36.02
N GLY A 365 14.58 -7.69 34.77
CA GLY A 365 13.66 -6.60 34.41
C GLY A 365 12.29 -6.74 35.09
N LEU A 366 11.78 -7.97 35.19
CA LEU A 366 10.53 -8.27 35.89
C LEU A 366 10.67 -8.02 37.40
N PHE A 367 11.73 -8.49 38.06
CA PHE A 367 11.93 -8.20 39.48
C PHE A 367 12.18 -6.71 39.75
N ALA A 368 12.86 -6.03 38.84
CA ALA A 368 13.09 -4.59 38.90
C ALA A 368 11.84 -3.75 38.52
N ASN A 369 10.73 -4.39 38.12
CA ASN A 369 9.50 -3.74 37.65
C ASN A 369 9.77 -2.69 36.55
N SER A 370 10.66 -3.02 35.59
CA SER A 370 11.18 -2.09 34.58
C SER A 370 10.77 -2.50 33.17
N ALA A 371 9.70 -1.86 32.65
CA ALA A 371 9.22 -2.09 31.29
C ALA A 371 10.32 -1.93 30.20
N PRO A 372 11.21 -0.92 30.23
CA PRO A 372 12.28 -0.79 29.22
C PRO A 372 13.24 -1.98 29.19
N VAL A 373 13.62 -2.53 30.35
CA VAL A 373 14.51 -3.70 30.44
C VAL A 373 13.81 -4.95 29.91
N ILE A 374 12.52 -5.09 30.24
CA ILE A 374 11.66 -6.17 29.74
C ILE A 374 11.56 -6.11 28.21
N ILE A 375 11.41 -4.92 27.63
CA ILE A 375 11.41 -4.71 26.17
C ILE A 375 12.78 -5.05 25.56
N GLY A 376 13.88 -4.63 26.19
CA GLY A 376 15.23 -4.98 25.77
C GLY A 376 15.46 -6.50 25.71
N ALA A 377 14.95 -7.23 26.71
CA ALA A 377 15.01 -8.69 26.74
C ALA A 377 14.21 -9.34 25.59
N MET A 378 13.04 -8.78 25.22
CA MET A 378 12.25 -9.26 24.09
C MET A 378 13.00 -9.11 22.76
N ILE A 379 13.69 -7.99 22.56
CA ILE A 379 14.48 -7.72 21.34
C ILE A 379 15.59 -8.75 21.18
N LEU A 380 16.20 -9.17 22.29
CA LEU A 380 17.28 -10.14 22.28
C LEU A 380 16.81 -11.56 21.92
N ALA A 381 15.56 -11.92 22.25
CA ALA A 381 15.07 -13.29 22.13
C ALA A 381 14.80 -13.71 20.67
N PRO A 382 15.49 -14.73 20.15
CA PRO A 382 15.30 -15.22 18.78
C PRO A 382 14.06 -16.15 18.61
N LEU A 383 13.04 -16.06 19.46
CA LEU A 383 11.86 -16.96 19.44
C LEU A 383 11.00 -16.81 18.18
N MET A 384 10.94 -15.62 17.57
CA MET A 384 10.09 -15.38 16.40
C MET A 384 10.53 -16.21 15.19
N ALA A 385 11.83 -16.40 15.00
CA ALA A 385 12.39 -17.14 13.86
C ALA A 385 11.82 -18.57 13.73
N PRO A 386 11.95 -19.47 14.73
CA PRO A 386 11.38 -20.80 14.65
C PRO A 386 9.84 -20.80 14.62
N ILE A 387 9.16 -19.78 15.17
CA ILE A 387 7.69 -19.70 15.14
C ILE A 387 7.17 -19.41 13.72
N ILE A 388 7.79 -18.46 13.02
CA ILE A 388 7.42 -18.16 11.62
C ILE A 388 7.76 -19.35 10.71
N SER A 389 8.91 -20.01 10.93
CA SER A 389 9.26 -21.24 10.21
C SER A 389 8.28 -22.39 10.47
N LEU A 390 7.84 -22.57 11.72
CA LEU A 390 6.80 -23.54 12.07
C LEU A 390 5.49 -23.25 11.32
N SER A 391 5.10 -21.99 11.25
CA SER A 391 3.87 -21.55 10.56
C SER A 391 3.91 -21.88 9.07
N MET A 392 5.05 -21.64 8.42
CA MET A 392 5.27 -22.01 7.02
C MET A 392 5.29 -23.54 6.82
N GLY A 393 5.93 -24.28 7.73
CA GLY A 393 5.93 -25.75 7.73
C GLY A 393 4.52 -26.33 7.82
N VAL A 394 3.70 -25.81 8.75
CA VAL A 394 2.29 -26.21 8.90
C VAL A 394 1.48 -25.88 7.65
N LEU A 395 1.67 -24.70 7.06
CA LEU A 395 0.96 -24.30 5.84
C LEU A 395 1.29 -25.20 4.64
N ARG A 396 2.57 -25.57 4.48
CA ARG A 396 3.03 -26.41 3.35
C ARG A 396 3.02 -27.91 3.66
N GLN A 397 2.67 -28.31 4.88
CA GLN A 397 2.76 -29.68 5.38
C GLN A 397 4.16 -30.29 5.21
N GLU A 398 5.20 -29.50 5.41
CA GLU A 398 6.59 -29.97 5.32
C GLU A 398 7.03 -30.45 6.72
N VAL A 399 7.13 -31.77 6.86
CA VAL A 399 7.33 -32.44 8.17
C VAL A 399 8.70 -32.12 8.77
N ASP A 400 9.75 -31.99 7.95
CA ASP A 400 11.10 -31.69 8.45
C ASP A 400 11.16 -30.29 9.07
N LEU A 401 10.48 -29.32 8.46
CA LEU A 401 10.41 -27.94 8.91
C LEU A 401 9.54 -27.83 10.17
N ILE A 402 8.40 -28.54 10.22
CA ILE A 402 7.55 -28.61 11.41
C ILE A 402 8.34 -29.20 12.57
N THR A 403 9.00 -30.34 12.38
CA THR A 403 9.72 -31.04 13.44
C THR A 403 10.95 -30.27 13.91
N THR A 404 11.74 -29.70 12.99
CA THR A 404 12.92 -28.90 13.33
C THR A 404 12.52 -27.64 14.09
N SER A 405 11.52 -26.89 13.59
CA SER A 405 11.05 -25.67 14.25
C SER A 405 10.45 -25.96 15.63
N SER A 406 9.67 -27.03 15.75
CA SER A 406 9.05 -27.44 17.03
C SER A 406 10.11 -27.85 18.06
N LYS A 407 11.14 -28.60 17.66
CA LYS A 407 12.25 -28.98 18.55
C LYS A 407 13.00 -27.76 19.06
N THR A 408 13.36 -26.83 18.16
CA THR A 408 14.04 -25.58 18.53
C THR A 408 13.19 -24.74 19.49
N LEU A 409 11.87 -24.65 19.24
CA LEU A 409 10.94 -23.92 20.08
C LEU A 409 10.80 -24.55 21.47
N ILE A 410 10.57 -25.86 21.56
CA ILE A 410 10.48 -26.59 22.83
C ILE A 410 11.76 -26.44 23.65
N PHE A 411 12.92 -26.56 23.01
CA PHE A 411 14.20 -26.37 23.70
C PHE A 411 14.36 -24.94 24.22
N GLY A 412 13.98 -23.93 23.43
CA GLY A 412 13.97 -22.53 23.87
C GLY A 412 13.05 -22.29 25.07
N ILE A 413 11.84 -22.86 25.03
CA ILE A 413 10.86 -22.80 26.13
C ILE A 413 11.47 -23.40 27.41
N LEU A 414 12.03 -24.61 27.32
CA LEU A 414 12.63 -25.29 28.46
C LEU A 414 13.83 -24.53 29.01
N LEU A 415 14.69 -23.99 28.13
CA LEU A 415 15.85 -23.20 28.52
C LEU A 415 15.45 -21.92 29.28
N THR A 416 14.43 -21.21 28.81
CA THR A 416 13.91 -20.02 29.49
C THR A 416 13.25 -20.36 30.81
N LEU A 417 12.39 -21.39 30.85
CA LEU A 417 11.76 -21.83 32.10
C LEU A 417 12.81 -22.23 33.14
N PHE A 418 13.80 -23.03 32.74
CA PHE A 418 14.89 -23.46 33.60
C PHE A 418 15.73 -22.26 34.08
N GLY A 419 16.13 -21.37 33.17
CA GLY A 419 16.93 -20.19 33.50
C GLY A 419 16.22 -19.24 34.47
N ALA A 420 14.94 -18.94 34.23
CA ALA A 420 14.13 -18.11 35.11
C ALA A 420 13.88 -18.77 36.48
N THR A 421 13.59 -20.07 36.51
CA THR A 421 13.41 -20.83 37.75
C THR A 421 14.68 -20.82 38.60
N LEU A 422 15.82 -21.16 37.99
CA LEU A 422 17.12 -21.20 38.67
C LEU A 422 17.49 -19.82 39.21
N PHE A 423 17.29 -18.77 38.41
CA PHE A 423 17.56 -17.40 38.84
C PHE A 423 16.66 -16.97 40.00
N THR A 424 15.38 -17.34 39.97
CA THR A 424 14.42 -17.07 41.05
C THR A 424 14.80 -17.79 42.35
N TRP A 425 15.38 -18.99 42.27
CA TRP A 425 15.90 -19.69 43.46
C TRP A 425 17.15 -19.03 44.04
N VAL A 426 18.06 -18.55 43.17
CA VAL A 426 19.28 -17.85 43.62
C VAL A 426 18.95 -16.47 44.20
N MET A 427 17.92 -15.81 43.67
CA MET A 427 17.46 -14.48 44.05
C MET A 427 16.00 -14.55 44.53
N PRO A 428 15.74 -15.02 45.77
CA PRO A 428 14.39 -15.31 46.27
C PRO A 428 13.62 -14.03 46.62
N LEU A 429 13.35 -13.21 45.61
CA LEU A 429 12.45 -12.07 45.69
C LEU A 429 11.02 -12.58 45.44
N GLN A 430 10.19 -12.59 46.48
CA GLN A 430 8.79 -13.01 46.42
C GLN A 430 7.86 -11.80 46.52
N SER A 431 7.88 -10.95 45.51
CA SER A 431 6.99 -9.78 45.43
C SER A 431 6.26 -9.76 44.09
N LEU A 432 4.95 -9.93 44.14
CA LEU A 432 4.08 -9.79 42.98
C LEU A 432 3.94 -8.29 42.67
N ASN A 433 4.55 -7.83 41.57
CA ASN A 433 4.54 -6.44 41.15
C ASN A 433 3.61 -6.21 39.95
N SER A 434 3.50 -4.95 39.52
CA SER A 434 2.60 -4.56 38.42
C SER A 434 2.93 -5.25 37.11
N GLU A 435 4.22 -5.41 36.76
CA GLU A 435 4.65 -6.03 35.49
C GLU A 435 4.38 -7.55 35.46
N ILE A 436 4.57 -8.23 36.60
CA ILE A 436 4.25 -9.66 36.73
C ILE A 436 2.73 -9.85 36.76
N GLY A 437 2.02 -9.10 37.61
CA GLY A 437 0.57 -9.23 37.80
C GLY A 437 -0.23 -8.95 36.52
N ALA A 438 0.18 -7.96 35.72
CA ALA A 438 -0.48 -7.61 34.46
C ALA A 438 -0.50 -8.76 33.43
N ARG A 439 0.38 -9.76 33.57
CA ARG A 439 0.55 -10.87 32.62
C ARG A 439 0.02 -12.21 33.16
N LEU A 440 -0.60 -12.22 34.34
CA LEU A 440 -1.26 -13.40 34.91
C LEU A 440 -2.71 -13.56 34.43
N SER A 441 -3.27 -12.51 33.83
CA SER A 441 -4.68 -12.37 33.48
C SER A 441 -4.83 -12.23 31.96
N PRO A 442 -4.83 -13.33 31.19
CA PRO A 442 -4.90 -13.27 29.72
C PRO A 442 -6.17 -12.57 29.26
N THR A 443 -6.07 -11.71 28.25
CA THR A 443 -7.20 -10.98 27.67
C THR A 443 -7.32 -11.24 26.16
N LEU A 444 -8.48 -10.91 25.59
CA LEU A 444 -8.67 -10.92 24.13
C LEU A 444 -7.76 -9.91 23.41
N LEU A 445 -7.32 -8.85 24.10
CA LEU A 445 -6.39 -7.87 23.54
C LEU A 445 -5.00 -8.47 23.34
N ASP A 446 -4.55 -9.33 24.24
CA ASP A 446 -3.27 -10.04 24.09
C ASP A 446 -3.27 -10.93 22.86
N LEU A 447 -4.38 -11.65 22.62
CA LEU A 447 -4.57 -12.45 21.42
C LEU A 447 -4.58 -11.58 20.15
N ALA A 448 -5.19 -10.40 20.20
CA ALA A 448 -5.16 -9.47 19.06
C ALA A 448 -3.71 -9.00 18.75
N VAL A 449 -2.92 -8.69 19.78
CA VAL A 449 -1.49 -8.37 19.63
C VAL A 449 -0.75 -9.55 19.02
N ALA A 450 -0.98 -10.78 19.48
CA ALA A 450 -0.37 -11.98 18.92
C ALA A 450 -0.71 -12.18 17.43
N ILE A 451 -1.98 -12.00 17.05
CA ILE A 451 -2.42 -12.09 15.65
C ILE A 451 -1.70 -11.04 14.79
N ILE A 452 -1.66 -9.78 15.24
CA ILE A 452 -0.99 -8.69 14.50
C ILE A 452 0.51 -8.98 14.37
N SER A 453 1.16 -9.44 15.43
CA SER A 453 2.58 -9.84 15.41
C SER A 453 2.83 -10.99 14.44
N GLY A 454 1.92 -11.98 14.36
CA GLY A 454 2.01 -13.08 13.39
C GLY A 454 1.90 -12.60 11.94
N ILE A 455 0.96 -11.70 11.65
CA ILE A 455 0.82 -11.07 10.33
C ILE A 455 2.09 -10.30 9.97
N ALA A 456 2.56 -9.44 10.89
CA ALA A 456 3.76 -8.63 10.69
C ALA A 456 5.00 -9.49 10.47
N GLY A 457 5.19 -10.53 11.28
CA GLY A 457 6.32 -11.47 11.17
C GLY A 457 6.32 -12.22 9.83
N ALA A 458 5.17 -12.79 9.42
CA ALA A 458 5.07 -13.49 8.15
C ALA A 458 5.27 -12.56 6.94
N TYR A 459 4.67 -11.37 6.98
CA TYR A 459 4.82 -10.38 5.90
C TYR A 459 6.28 -9.89 5.79
N ALA A 460 6.94 -9.64 6.93
CA ALA A 460 8.34 -9.24 6.96
C ALA A 460 9.25 -10.34 6.39
N SER A 461 9.06 -11.60 6.80
CA SER A 461 9.83 -12.73 6.28
C SER A 461 9.57 -13.02 4.80
N ALA A 462 8.39 -12.68 4.30
CA ALA A 462 8.05 -12.84 2.88
C ALA A 462 8.66 -11.77 1.97
N ARG A 463 9.18 -10.65 2.51
CA ARG A 463 9.69 -9.51 1.73
C ARG A 463 11.11 -9.14 2.18
N SER A 464 12.11 -9.44 1.36
CA SER A 464 13.53 -9.23 1.69
C SER A 464 13.89 -7.77 2.03
N GLU A 465 13.23 -6.79 1.41
CA GLU A 465 13.38 -5.36 1.72
C GLU A 465 12.84 -4.99 3.11
N VAL A 466 11.73 -5.61 3.51
CA VAL A 466 11.04 -5.37 4.78
C VAL A 466 11.74 -6.08 5.93
N ALA A 467 12.24 -7.30 5.69
CA ALA A 467 13.02 -8.08 6.66
C ALA A 467 14.25 -7.30 7.20
N LYS A 468 14.95 -6.56 6.32
CA LYS A 468 16.12 -5.74 6.70
C LYS A 468 15.74 -4.54 7.58
N SER A 469 14.54 -3.98 7.39
CA SER A 469 14.05 -2.84 8.18
C SER A 469 13.40 -3.28 9.50
N LEU A 470 12.78 -4.47 9.55
CA LEU A 470 12.13 -4.98 10.77
C LEU A 470 13.09 -5.61 11.77
N ALA A 471 14.33 -5.87 11.40
CA ALA A 471 15.39 -6.24 12.34
C ALA A 471 15.54 -5.23 13.50
N GLY A 472 15.06 -3.99 13.34
CA GLY A 472 15.01 -2.95 14.38
C GLY A 472 13.66 -2.79 15.10
N VAL A 473 12.57 -3.46 14.67
CA VAL A 473 11.24 -3.34 15.30
C VAL A 473 10.96 -4.61 16.09
N ALA A 474 10.88 -4.47 17.41
CA ALA A 474 10.65 -5.56 18.35
C ALA A 474 9.34 -6.33 18.06
N ILE A 475 9.39 -7.42 17.29
CA ILE A 475 8.21 -8.27 17.00
C ILE A 475 7.90 -9.22 18.17
N ALA A 476 8.87 -9.50 19.05
CA ALA A 476 8.79 -10.51 20.10
C ALA A 476 8.13 -10.05 21.41
N VAL A 477 7.30 -9.00 21.38
CA VAL A 477 6.75 -8.36 22.59
C VAL A 477 5.82 -9.27 23.40
N ALA A 478 5.14 -10.20 22.73
CA ALA A 478 4.04 -10.96 23.33
C ALA A 478 4.44 -12.28 24.03
N LEU A 479 5.68 -12.77 23.86
CA LEU A 479 6.03 -14.16 24.23
C LEU A 479 7.01 -14.30 25.39
N VAL A 480 8.09 -13.50 25.40
CA VAL A 480 9.19 -13.72 26.35
C VAL A 480 8.75 -13.53 27.81
N PRO A 481 8.05 -12.45 28.20
CA PRO A 481 7.81 -12.27 29.62
C PRO A 481 6.77 -13.22 30.20
N PRO A 482 5.64 -13.57 29.54
CA PRO A 482 4.76 -14.62 30.05
C PRO A 482 5.50 -15.95 30.27
N LEU A 483 6.43 -16.31 29.38
CA LEU A 483 7.26 -17.50 29.53
C LEU A 483 8.23 -17.40 30.73
N VAL A 484 8.86 -16.25 30.94
CA VAL A 484 9.75 -16.01 32.09
C VAL A 484 8.98 -15.97 33.40
N ILE A 485 7.81 -15.33 33.45
CA ILE A 485 6.91 -15.31 34.61
C ILE A 485 6.44 -16.72 34.96
N SER A 486 6.20 -17.56 33.95
CA SER A 486 5.91 -18.98 34.18
C SER A 486 7.07 -19.66 34.93
N GLY A 487 8.32 -19.41 34.52
CA GLY A 487 9.51 -19.89 35.24
C GLY A 487 9.65 -19.31 36.65
N ILE A 488 9.34 -18.03 36.85
CA ILE A 488 9.28 -17.41 38.18
C ILE A 488 8.22 -18.11 39.06
N GLY A 489 7.03 -18.41 38.51
CA GLY A 489 5.97 -19.14 39.20
C GLY A 489 6.40 -20.54 39.65
N ILE A 490 7.16 -21.26 38.82
CA ILE A 490 7.80 -22.53 39.22
C ILE A 490 8.79 -22.29 40.37
N GLY A 491 9.63 -21.25 40.26
CA GLY A 491 10.60 -20.87 41.28
C GLY A 491 9.96 -20.52 42.63
N TRP A 492 8.79 -19.88 42.61
CA TRP A 492 8.00 -19.53 43.79
C TRP A 492 7.12 -20.67 44.33
N TRP A 493 7.02 -21.78 43.60
CA TRP A 493 6.04 -22.84 43.87
C TRP A 493 4.58 -22.34 43.83
N ASP A 494 4.32 -21.28 43.05
CA ASP A 494 3.01 -20.68 42.88
C ASP A 494 2.38 -21.14 41.56
N TRP A 495 1.45 -22.09 41.68
CA TRP A 495 0.75 -22.67 40.52
C TRP A 495 -0.16 -21.65 39.81
N HIS A 496 -0.66 -20.64 40.52
CA HIS A 496 -1.51 -19.60 39.91
C HIS A 496 -0.66 -18.72 38.99
N VAL A 497 0.50 -18.26 39.47
CA VAL A 497 1.46 -17.48 38.68
C VAL A 497 1.94 -18.27 37.45
N PHE A 498 2.32 -19.54 37.66
CA PHE A 498 2.74 -20.42 36.56
C PHE A 498 1.65 -20.60 35.50
N SER A 499 0.45 -21.04 35.92
CA SER A 499 -0.61 -21.42 34.97
C SER A 499 -1.19 -20.22 34.23
N GLY A 500 -1.36 -19.06 34.88
CA GLY A 500 -1.85 -17.84 34.25
C GLY A 500 -0.91 -17.32 33.16
N ALA A 501 0.38 -17.20 33.47
CA ALA A 501 1.39 -16.73 32.52
C ALA A 501 1.67 -17.74 31.41
N MET A 502 1.69 -19.04 31.73
CA MET A 502 1.94 -20.10 30.74
C MET A 502 0.79 -20.20 29.74
N LEU A 503 -0.44 -20.02 30.23
CA LEU A 503 -1.60 -19.94 29.38
C LEU A 503 -1.48 -18.78 28.40
N LEU A 504 -1.19 -17.56 28.87
CA LEU A 504 -0.96 -16.38 28.03
C LEU A 504 0.10 -16.66 26.94
N PHE A 505 1.24 -17.25 27.32
CA PHE A 505 2.29 -17.66 26.38
C PHE A 505 1.76 -18.60 25.29
N ILE A 506 1.07 -19.68 25.68
CA ILE A 506 0.52 -20.67 24.75
C ILE A 506 -0.48 -20.03 23.79
N THR A 507 -1.36 -19.14 24.29
CA THR A 507 -2.33 -18.44 23.45
C THR A 507 -1.65 -17.62 22.36
N ASN A 508 -0.63 -16.86 22.76
CA ASN A 508 0.05 -15.93 21.89
C ASN A 508 0.85 -16.69 20.85
N LEU A 509 1.50 -17.79 21.26
CA LEU A 509 2.21 -18.68 20.36
C LEU A 509 1.28 -19.21 19.26
N PHE A 510 0.14 -19.79 19.62
CA PHE A 510 -0.79 -20.35 18.63
C PHE A 510 -1.48 -19.27 17.78
N GLY A 511 -1.81 -18.12 18.37
CA GLY A 511 -2.33 -16.95 17.64
C GLY A 511 -1.35 -16.47 16.57
N ILE A 512 -0.06 -16.33 16.92
CA ILE A 512 1.01 -15.97 15.98
C ILE A 512 1.12 -17.03 14.88
N VAL A 513 1.16 -18.32 15.22
CA VAL A 513 1.32 -19.41 14.24
C VAL A 513 0.18 -19.42 13.23
N LEU A 514 -1.07 -19.29 13.69
CA LEU A 514 -2.24 -19.28 12.83
C LEU A 514 -2.27 -18.04 11.93
N ALA A 515 -2.01 -16.86 12.50
CA ALA A 515 -2.03 -15.60 11.76
C ALA A 515 -0.91 -15.56 10.71
N ALA A 516 0.29 -16.05 11.05
CA ALA A 516 1.40 -16.17 10.11
C ALA A 516 1.10 -17.16 8.98
N ALA A 517 0.55 -18.34 9.30
CA ALA A 517 0.14 -19.32 8.29
C ALA A 517 -0.95 -18.78 7.34
N ALA A 518 -1.94 -18.06 7.87
CA ALA A 518 -2.96 -17.40 7.07
C ALA A 518 -2.35 -16.30 6.17
N THR A 519 -1.40 -15.54 6.69
CA THR A 519 -0.70 -14.50 5.92
C THR A 519 0.11 -15.10 4.77
N PHE A 520 0.90 -16.15 5.02
CA PHE A 520 1.62 -16.85 3.96
C PHE A 520 0.68 -17.45 2.90
N LEU A 521 -0.49 -17.95 3.31
CA LEU A 521 -1.52 -18.42 2.37
C LEU A 521 -2.03 -17.28 1.47
N LEU A 522 -2.35 -16.12 2.06
CA LEU A 522 -2.82 -14.95 1.31
C LEU A 522 -1.75 -14.40 0.35
N LEU A 523 -0.48 -14.51 0.73
CA LEU A 523 0.66 -14.13 -0.11
C LEU A 523 1.01 -15.18 -1.19
N GLY A 524 0.31 -16.31 -1.23
CA GLY A 524 0.46 -17.31 -2.29
C GLY A 524 1.59 -18.32 -2.10
N PHE A 525 2.10 -18.48 -0.86
CA PHE A 525 3.21 -19.42 -0.56
C PHE A 525 2.80 -20.90 -0.54
N SER A 526 1.50 -21.21 -0.62
CA SER A 526 0.97 -22.59 -0.72
C SER A 526 -0.34 -22.62 -1.50
N PRO A 527 -0.56 -23.62 -2.39
CA PRO A 527 -1.84 -23.79 -3.08
C PRO A 527 -2.98 -24.07 -2.08
N PHE A 528 -4.14 -23.45 -2.26
CA PHE A 528 -5.29 -23.59 -1.36
C PHE A 528 -5.70 -25.05 -1.06
N HIS A 529 -5.55 -25.97 -2.03
CA HIS A 529 -5.88 -27.39 -1.83
C HIS A 529 -4.92 -28.12 -0.87
N LEU A 530 -3.63 -27.75 -0.88
CA LEU A 530 -2.62 -28.24 0.07
C LEU A 530 -2.74 -27.50 1.41
N ALA A 531 -3.09 -26.22 1.40
CA ALA A 531 -3.24 -25.42 2.61
C ALA A 531 -4.45 -25.83 3.47
N LYS A 532 -5.53 -26.40 2.88
CA LYS A 532 -6.78 -26.70 3.60
C LYS A 532 -6.58 -27.58 4.83
N ARG A 533 -5.79 -28.66 4.73
CA ARG A 533 -5.53 -29.55 5.89
C ARG A 533 -4.64 -28.89 6.94
N GLY A 534 -3.60 -28.16 6.53
CA GLY A 534 -2.72 -27.42 7.45
C GLY A 534 -3.45 -26.32 8.22
N LEU A 535 -4.34 -25.58 7.53
CA LEU A 535 -5.16 -24.52 8.12
C LEU A 535 -6.25 -25.09 9.03
N VAL A 536 -6.89 -26.21 8.67
CA VAL A 536 -7.84 -26.89 9.56
C VAL A 536 -7.15 -27.43 10.81
N LEU A 537 -5.95 -27.98 10.67
CA LEU A 537 -5.15 -28.46 11.80
C LEU A 537 -4.78 -27.29 12.74
N SER A 538 -4.28 -26.17 12.21
CA SER A 538 -3.96 -25.00 13.04
C SER A 538 -5.20 -24.40 13.70
N LEU A 539 -6.34 -24.32 12.99
CA LEU A 539 -7.62 -23.88 13.54
C LEU A 539 -8.12 -24.81 14.65
N MET A 540 -7.98 -26.14 14.48
CA MET A 540 -8.32 -27.12 15.50
C MET A 540 -7.44 -26.99 16.75
N VAL A 541 -6.14 -26.77 16.58
CA VAL A 541 -5.23 -26.57 17.71
C VAL A 541 -5.53 -25.27 18.44
N VAL A 542 -5.84 -24.18 17.73
CA VAL A 542 -6.27 -22.92 18.34
C VAL A 542 -7.60 -23.08 19.06
N ALA A 543 -8.57 -23.79 18.47
CA ALA A 543 -9.85 -24.08 19.12
C ALA A 543 -9.66 -24.93 20.40
N LEU A 544 -8.77 -25.93 20.35
CA LEU A 544 -8.43 -26.78 21.49
C LEU A 544 -7.80 -25.96 22.63
N VAL A 545 -6.92 -25.01 22.31
CA VAL A 545 -6.26 -24.11 23.27
C VAL A 545 -7.22 -23.02 23.78
N SER A 546 -8.20 -22.62 22.97
CA SER A 546 -9.23 -21.63 23.34
C SER A 546 -10.17 -22.10 24.44
N LEU A 547 -10.34 -23.42 24.61
CA LEU A 547 -11.18 -24.01 25.67
C LEU A 547 -10.62 -23.77 27.08
N PRO A 548 -9.39 -24.21 27.44
CA PRO A 548 -8.80 -23.95 28.76
C PRO A 548 -8.59 -22.44 28.99
N LEU A 549 -8.38 -21.67 27.93
CA LEU A 549 -8.34 -20.22 27.96
C LEU A 549 -9.63 -19.58 28.44
N SER A 550 -10.73 -19.96 27.79
CA SER A 550 -12.06 -19.47 28.13
C SER A 550 -12.41 -19.82 29.56
N TRP A 551 -12.01 -21.02 30.01
CA TRP A 551 -12.18 -21.45 31.39
C TRP A 551 -11.35 -20.63 32.39
N ALA A 552 -10.06 -20.42 32.12
CA ALA A 552 -9.20 -19.62 32.97
C ALA A 552 -9.65 -18.15 33.05
N PHE A 553 -10.00 -17.56 31.91
CA PHE A 553 -10.57 -16.21 31.83
C PHE A 553 -11.87 -16.12 32.64
N TYR A 554 -12.76 -17.10 32.53
CA TYR A 554 -13.98 -17.15 33.33
C TYR A 554 -13.68 -17.25 34.83
N SER A 555 -12.71 -18.07 35.22
CA SER A 555 -12.32 -18.22 36.64
C SER A 555 -11.72 -16.94 37.22
N MET A 556 -10.88 -16.24 36.46
CA MET A 556 -10.29 -14.95 36.82
C MET A 556 -11.34 -13.84 36.93
N VAL A 557 -12.28 -13.76 35.97
CA VAL A 557 -13.39 -12.80 36.02
C VAL A 557 -14.29 -13.06 37.23
N GLN A 558 -14.55 -14.33 37.56
CA GLN A 558 -15.30 -14.66 38.79
C GLN A 558 -14.53 -14.23 40.04
N GLU A 559 -13.22 -14.47 40.09
CA GLU A 559 -12.38 -14.07 41.22
C GLU A 559 -12.37 -12.54 41.42
N GLN A 560 -12.22 -11.78 40.34
CA GLN A 560 -12.26 -10.32 40.39
C GLN A 560 -13.65 -9.77 40.74
N ARG A 561 -14.73 -10.41 40.28
CA ARG A 561 -16.10 -10.07 40.70
C ARG A 561 -16.29 -10.31 42.20
N MET A 562 -15.77 -11.42 42.73
CA MET A 562 -15.81 -11.71 44.16
C MET A 562 -15.03 -10.66 44.95
N VAL A 563 -13.80 -10.32 44.55
CA VAL A 563 -13.00 -9.26 45.17
C VAL A 563 -13.76 -7.91 45.15
N SER A 564 -14.31 -7.50 44.00
CA SER A 564 -15.06 -6.25 43.87
C SER A 564 -16.38 -6.22 44.66
N GLN A 565 -16.98 -7.37 44.98
CA GLN A 565 -18.18 -7.45 45.84
C GLN A 565 -17.83 -7.34 47.33
N LEU A 566 -16.60 -7.69 47.68
CA LEU A 566 -16.09 -7.72 49.05
C LEU A 566 -15.40 -6.41 49.43
N GLU A 567 -14.68 -5.78 48.50
CA GLU A 567 -14.06 -4.47 48.73
C GLU A 567 -15.10 -3.35 48.82
N GLY A 568 -14.87 -2.42 49.74
CA GLY A 568 -15.77 -1.30 50.01
C GLY A 568 -16.15 -1.15 51.48
N VAL A 569 -17.05 -0.20 51.76
CA VAL A 569 -17.47 0.11 53.13
C VAL A 569 -18.58 -0.82 53.59
N VAL A 570 -18.36 -1.47 54.74
CA VAL A 570 -19.35 -2.25 55.47
C VAL A 570 -19.70 -1.49 56.75
N LEU A 571 -21.00 -1.36 57.00
CA LEU A 571 -21.51 -0.81 58.27
C LEU A 571 -21.63 -1.94 59.28
N VAL A 572 -20.86 -1.85 60.36
CA VAL A 572 -20.92 -2.78 61.49
C VAL A 572 -21.58 -2.03 62.65
N GLN A 573 -22.73 -2.50 63.16
CA GLN A 573 -23.53 -1.73 64.14
C GLN A 573 -23.97 -0.33 63.62
N GLN A 574 -24.86 0.36 64.34
CA GLN A 574 -25.60 1.52 63.81
C GLN A 574 -24.75 2.77 63.47
N GLN A 575 -23.43 2.78 63.71
CA GLN A 575 -22.56 3.92 63.39
C GLN A 575 -21.11 3.58 62.99
N THR A 576 -20.71 2.31 62.93
CA THR A 576 -19.30 1.96 62.71
C THR A 576 -19.02 1.65 61.24
N LYS A 577 -18.14 2.42 60.61
CA LYS A 577 -17.73 2.21 59.21
C LYS A 577 -16.42 1.43 59.17
N VAL A 578 -16.46 0.24 58.59
CA VAL A 578 -15.26 -0.56 58.31
C VAL A 578 -15.08 -0.64 56.81
N GLU A 579 -13.94 -0.18 56.32
CA GLU A 579 -13.60 -0.31 54.91
C GLU A 579 -12.77 -1.57 54.68
N ILE A 580 -13.28 -2.45 53.83
CA ILE A 580 -12.58 -3.66 53.41
C ILE A 580 -11.70 -3.30 52.21
N ARG A 581 -10.39 -3.48 52.36
CA ARG A 581 -9.38 -3.21 51.33
C ARG A 581 -8.50 -4.44 51.08
N SER A 582 -7.89 -4.49 49.91
CA SER A 582 -6.83 -5.45 49.57
C SER A 582 -7.28 -6.90 49.79
N VAL A 583 -8.43 -7.26 49.21
CA VAL A 583 -9.00 -8.59 49.36
C VAL A 583 -8.28 -9.56 48.42
N HIS A 584 -7.61 -10.56 48.99
CA HIS A 584 -6.98 -11.65 48.27
C HIS A 584 -7.70 -12.97 48.56
N ILE A 585 -8.15 -13.64 47.52
CA ILE A 585 -8.83 -14.93 47.63
C ILE A 585 -7.79 -16.04 47.42
N ARG A 586 -7.74 -16.99 48.35
CA ARG A 586 -6.93 -18.21 48.22
C ARG A 586 -7.86 -19.42 48.10
N ARG A 587 -7.56 -20.29 47.13
CA ARG A 587 -8.33 -21.52 46.90
C ARG A 587 -8.18 -22.45 48.12
N GLY A 588 -9.32 -22.85 48.69
CA GLY A 588 -9.46 -23.74 49.83
C GLY A 588 -10.92 -24.16 49.99
N ASP A 589 -11.18 -25.19 50.78
CA ASP A 589 -12.53 -25.63 51.15
C ASP A 589 -12.66 -25.64 52.69
N PRO A 590 -13.31 -24.64 53.31
CA PRO A 590 -13.96 -23.47 52.70
C PRO A 590 -12.98 -22.43 52.13
N LEU A 591 -13.50 -21.51 51.29
CA LEU A 591 -12.73 -20.47 50.58
C LEU A 591 -11.97 -19.57 51.56
N LYS A 592 -10.65 -19.43 51.42
CA LYS A 592 -9.83 -18.58 52.31
C LYS A 592 -9.76 -17.15 51.74
N ILE A 593 -10.09 -16.16 52.55
CA ILE A 593 -10.10 -14.76 52.16
C ILE A 593 -9.17 -13.99 53.09
N ASN A 594 -8.17 -13.34 52.52
CA ASN A 594 -7.25 -12.47 53.23
C ASN A 594 -7.68 -11.03 52.95
N ALA A 595 -8.03 -10.26 53.98
CA ALA A 595 -8.55 -8.91 53.80
C ALA A 595 -7.96 -7.94 54.83
N VAL A 596 -7.74 -6.69 54.43
CA VAL A 596 -7.39 -5.60 55.34
C VAL A 596 -8.66 -4.88 55.76
N LEU A 597 -8.95 -4.88 57.05
CA LEU A 597 -10.10 -4.19 57.64
C LEU A 597 -9.63 -2.85 58.20
N VAL A 598 -10.07 -1.76 57.58
CA VAL A 598 -9.72 -0.40 57.99
C VAL A 598 -10.87 0.20 58.80
N ALA A 599 -10.60 0.58 60.05
CA ALA A 599 -11.59 1.16 60.96
C ALA A 599 -10.99 2.35 61.75
N ASP A 600 -11.84 3.23 62.26
CA ASP A 600 -11.46 4.38 63.10
C ASP A 600 -11.29 4.05 64.60
N HIS A 601 -11.57 2.80 64.98
CA HIS A 601 -11.51 2.27 66.35
C HIS A 601 -11.14 0.78 66.32
N ASN A 602 -10.79 0.22 67.48
CA ASN A 602 -10.42 -1.19 67.59
C ASN A 602 -11.63 -2.10 67.38
N LEU A 603 -11.52 -3.01 66.40
CA LEU A 603 -12.54 -4.02 66.12
C LEU A 603 -12.46 -5.17 67.13
N GLN A 604 -13.61 -5.56 67.69
CA GLN A 604 -13.72 -6.74 68.56
C GLN A 604 -13.95 -8.01 67.73
N THR A 605 -13.77 -9.18 68.34
CA THR A 605 -14.00 -10.48 67.67
C THR A 605 -15.43 -10.58 67.11
N GLU A 606 -16.42 -10.07 67.84
CA GLU A 606 -17.82 -10.03 67.36
C GLU A 606 -18.02 -9.19 66.10
N ASP A 607 -17.25 -8.11 65.93
CA ASP A 607 -17.31 -7.26 64.74
C ASP A 607 -16.70 -7.98 63.53
N ILE A 608 -15.59 -8.71 63.74
CA ILE A 608 -14.92 -9.52 62.72
C ILE A 608 -15.84 -10.66 62.27
N ASP A 609 -16.52 -11.34 63.19
CA ASP A 609 -17.48 -12.40 62.86
C ASP A 609 -18.70 -11.87 62.09
N ARG A 610 -19.18 -10.66 62.41
CA ARG A 610 -20.24 -10.00 61.63
C ARG A 610 -19.79 -9.65 60.22
N ILE A 611 -18.58 -9.10 60.06
CA ILE A 611 -17.99 -8.82 58.76
C ILE A 611 -17.85 -10.11 57.95
N LYS A 612 -17.33 -11.18 58.56
CA LYS A 612 -17.24 -12.51 57.94
C LYS A 612 -18.61 -13.00 57.47
N ASN A 613 -19.64 -12.94 58.32
CA ASN A 613 -21.00 -13.36 57.97
C ASN A 613 -21.59 -12.53 56.82
N GLU A 614 -21.31 -11.22 56.78
CA GLU A 614 -21.74 -10.35 55.69
C GLU A 614 -21.00 -10.68 54.38
N MET A 615 -19.70 -10.95 54.43
CA MET A 615 -18.92 -11.44 53.29
C MET A 615 -19.46 -12.79 52.79
N GLN A 616 -19.84 -13.71 53.69
CA GLN A 616 -20.47 -14.99 53.33
C GLN A 616 -21.82 -14.79 52.63
N ARG A 617 -22.64 -13.84 53.09
CA ARG A 617 -23.92 -13.49 52.44
C ARG A 617 -23.71 -12.91 51.05
N ARG A 618 -22.76 -11.98 50.87
CA ARG A 618 -22.45 -11.36 49.58
C ARG A 618 -21.93 -12.37 48.55
N LEU A 619 -21.14 -13.34 48.99
CA LEU A 619 -20.60 -14.41 48.14
C LEU A 619 -21.51 -15.63 48.00
N ASN A 620 -22.54 -15.74 48.85
CA ASN A 620 -23.40 -16.91 48.98
C ASN A 620 -22.62 -18.24 49.13
N ARG A 621 -21.53 -18.23 49.91
CA ARG A 621 -20.61 -19.36 50.13
C ARG A 621 -19.98 -19.31 51.52
N GLU A 622 -19.55 -20.47 52.02
CA GLU A 622 -18.73 -20.52 53.24
C GLU A 622 -17.30 -20.02 52.98
N ILE A 623 -16.79 -19.22 53.92
CA ILE A 623 -15.45 -18.63 53.83
C ILE A 623 -14.72 -18.77 55.17
N GLN A 624 -13.39 -18.84 55.08
CA GLN A 624 -12.47 -18.64 56.19
C GLN A 624 -11.79 -17.28 56.02
N LEU A 625 -11.98 -16.38 56.97
CA LEU A 625 -11.43 -15.02 56.92
C LEU A 625 -10.11 -14.93 57.69
N GLU A 626 -9.05 -14.51 57.03
CA GLU A 626 -7.80 -14.03 57.63
C GLU A 626 -7.80 -12.50 57.54
N ALA A 627 -8.01 -11.82 58.66
CA ALA A 627 -8.18 -10.38 58.71
C ALA A 627 -6.92 -9.68 59.26
N THR A 628 -6.42 -8.69 58.53
CA THR A 628 -5.40 -7.75 59.01
C THR A 628 -6.11 -6.46 59.43
N LEU A 629 -6.01 -6.09 60.70
CA LEU A 629 -6.66 -4.88 61.23
C LEU A 629 -5.77 -3.66 61.00
N SER A 630 -6.35 -2.59 60.44
CA SER A 630 -5.68 -1.30 60.23
C SER A 630 -6.53 -0.18 60.84
N LEU A 631 -5.90 0.67 61.65
CA LEU A 631 -6.57 1.79 62.31
C LEU A 631 -6.29 3.10 61.57
N LEU A 632 -7.35 3.83 61.24
CA LEU A 632 -7.28 5.17 60.67
C LEU A 632 -7.71 6.18 61.74
N ARG A 633 -6.75 6.87 62.35
CA ARG A 633 -7.00 7.88 63.41
C ARG A 633 -6.93 9.30 62.90
#